data_AF-A0A379EB45-F1
#
_entry.id   AF-A0A379EB45-F1
#
_cell.length_a   1.000
_cell.length_b   1.000
_cell.length_c   1.000
_cell.angle_alpha   90.00
_cell.angle_beta   90.00
_cell.angle_gamma   90.00
#
_symmetry.space_group_name_H-M   'P 1'
#
loop_
_entity.id
_entity.type
_entity.pdbx_description
1 polymer ?
#
loop_
_entity_poly.entity_id
_entity_poly.type
_entity_poly.pdbx_seq_one_letter_code
_entity_poly.pdbx_strand_id
1 'polypeptide(L)'
;MSALFYLVACVILSIAVMVGIAFMSKVTTARLGNSISSVAMLLGIILILVHNQILAQWVIYVALFIGGAIGFTMAKRVKMIQMPQMVALLNGIGGAASAVVGIISALSDNTGSVYPMFERATAYLAIVIGMTTLVGSLVAAGKLHKVLPQRPLVWPFHSWGTSLSLIISFAFIVIGTVNAVGNPFWIVAGCFIFSSLFGLYFSVRVGGADMPITISLLNSLSGVAASIAGMAVGDVLLVSVGAIVGASGLLLTQIMCRAMNRSLMSILLGTGAKKITPKTVVKEAVKTEVQEIREEKKETKTAGSVLASAKNVIIVPGYGMALAQAQHQVKQLADKLADKGANVRYAIHPVAGRMPGHMNVLLCEADVPYEQQFAMEEINDDFEKADVAIVIGANDVLNPAARNAEGTPIYGMPVLNVDQCPEIIICNFDLKPGYAGVDNPIYSKEEGVFLKLGDAKESLKSLMEEMSQPGVEKASVAGAPSAAVAEKTAGSVLASAKNVIIVPGYGMALAQAQHQVKQLADKLADKGANVRYAIHPVAGRMPGHMNVLLCEADVPYEQQFAMEEINDDFEKADVAIVIGANDVLNPAARNAEGTPIYGMPVLNVDQCPEIIICNFDLKPGYAGVDNPIYSKEEGVFLKLGDAKESLKSLMEEMSQPGVEKASVAGAPSAAVAEKTAGSVLASAKNVIIVPGYGMALAQAQHQVKQLADKLADKGANVRYAIHPVAGRMPGHMNVLLCEADVPYEQQFAMEEINDDFEKADVAIVIGANDVLNPAARNAEGTPIYGMPVLNVDQCPEIIICNFDLKPGYAGVDNPIYAKEKGVYLFLGDAKESLKEISGTL
;
A
#
# COMPACT_ATOMS: atom_id res chain seq x y z
N MET A 1 -7.78 51.72 -5.46
CA MET A 1 -6.54 51.25 -6.11
C MET A 1 -6.47 51.85 -7.50
N SER A 2 -5.34 52.40 -7.95
CA SER A 2 -5.24 52.90 -9.32
C SER A 2 -5.22 51.74 -10.33
N ALA A 3 -5.79 51.94 -11.51
CA ALA A 3 -5.81 50.92 -12.56
C ALA A 3 -4.39 50.49 -12.98
N LEU A 4 -3.45 51.45 -13.02
CA LEU A 4 -2.05 51.18 -13.31
C LEU A 4 -1.41 50.26 -12.25
N PHE A 5 -1.65 50.52 -10.96
CA PHE A 5 -1.12 49.68 -9.89
C PHE A 5 -1.68 48.26 -9.97
N TYR A 6 -2.98 48.13 -10.22
CA TYR A 6 -3.62 46.82 -10.38
C TYR A 6 -2.98 46.01 -11.51
N LEU A 7 -2.85 46.60 -12.70
CA LEU A 7 -2.23 45.93 -13.86
C LEU A 7 -0.77 45.53 -13.59
N VAL A 8 0.02 46.42 -12.98
CA VAL A 8 1.41 46.12 -12.60
C VAL A 8 1.46 44.96 -11.61
N ALA A 9 0.58 44.96 -10.60
CA ALA A 9 0.49 43.87 -9.63
C ALA A 9 0.11 42.55 -10.31
N CYS A 10 -0.87 42.55 -11.22
CA CYS A 10 -1.23 41.36 -12.00
C CYS A 10 -0.03 40.82 -12.79
N VAL A 11 0.71 41.68 -13.49
CA VAL A 11 1.91 41.28 -14.25
C VAL A 11 2.97 40.66 -13.34
N ILE A 12 3.26 41.29 -12.20
CA ILE A 12 4.25 40.77 -11.24
C ILE A 12 3.82 39.41 -10.71
N LEU A 13 2.56 39.23 -10.34
CA LEU A 13 2.04 37.96 -9.82
C LEU A 13 2.06 36.87 -10.89
N SER A 14 1.68 37.17 -12.13
CA SER A 14 1.72 36.20 -13.23
C SER A 14 3.16 35.79 -13.58
N ILE A 15 4.11 36.73 -13.54
CA ILE A 15 5.54 36.41 -13.67
C ILE A 15 6.00 35.55 -12.49
N ALA A 16 5.60 35.85 -11.26
CA ALA A 16 5.95 35.05 -10.09
C ALA A 16 5.45 33.60 -10.21
N VAL A 17 4.21 33.38 -10.68
CA VAL A 17 3.68 32.03 -10.97
C VAL A 17 4.51 31.35 -12.07
N MET A 18 4.85 32.05 -13.15
CA MET A 18 5.66 31.50 -14.23
C MET A 18 7.08 31.10 -13.76
N VAL A 19 7.74 31.96 -12.97
CA VAL A 19 9.04 31.67 -12.34
C VAL A 19 8.92 30.50 -11.36
N GLY A 20 7.83 30.43 -10.59
CA GLY A 20 7.55 29.32 -9.70
C GLY A 20 7.46 27.99 -10.46
N ILE A 21 6.74 27.95 -11.58
CA ILE A 21 6.66 26.78 -12.48
C ILE A 21 8.03 26.44 -13.07
N ALA A 22 8.79 27.43 -13.53
CA ALA A 22 10.13 27.22 -14.04
C ALA A 22 11.07 26.62 -12.97
N PHE A 23 10.96 27.05 -11.72
CA PHE A 23 11.73 26.49 -10.61
C PHE A 23 11.28 25.09 -10.20
N MET A 24 10.00 24.75 -10.39
CA MET A 24 9.48 23.39 -10.20
C MET A 24 10.01 22.39 -11.24
N SER A 25 10.52 22.85 -12.39
CA SER A 25 11.15 21.97 -13.39
C SER A 25 12.53 21.43 -12.97
N LYS A 26 13.14 21.99 -11.91
CA LYS A 26 14.43 21.56 -11.38
C LYS A 26 14.28 21.13 -9.93
N VAL A 27 14.82 19.96 -9.59
CA VAL A 27 14.71 19.36 -8.26
C VAL A 27 15.18 20.30 -7.15
N THR A 28 16.38 20.89 -7.29
CA THR A 28 16.99 21.74 -6.25
C THR A 28 16.19 23.00 -5.95
N THR A 29 15.47 23.54 -6.94
CA THR A 29 14.64 24.75 -6.78
C THR A 29 13.16 24.45 -6.61
N ALA A 30 12.72 23.19 -6.64
CA ALA A 30 11.31 22.84 -6.70
C ALA A 30 10.52 23.32 -5.47
N ARG A 31 11.07 23.18 -4.27
CA ARG A 31 10.44 23.67 -3.03
C ARG A 31 10.27 25.19 -3.03
N LEU A 32 11.29 25.91 -3.51
CA LEU A 32 11.24 27.36 -3.66
C LEU A 32 10.21 27.76 -4.71
N GLY A 33 10.20 27.08 -5.86
CA GLY A 33 9.23 27.31 -6.93
C GLY A 33 7.79 27.16 -6.46
N ASN A 34 7.49 26.08 -5.73
CA ASN A 34 6.19 25.87 -5.12
C ASN A 34 5.81 26.96 -4.10
N SER A 35 6.78 27.39 -3.29
CA SER A 35 6.57 28.47 -2.31
C SER A 35 6.26 29.81 -2.99
N ILE A 36 7.01 30.16 -4.05
CA ILE A 36 6.78 31.38 -4.85
C ILE A 36 5.37 31.36 -5.45
N SER A 37 4.98 30.24 -6.08
CA SER A 37 3.63 30.10 -6.66
C SER A 37 2.54 30.21 -5.59
N SER A 38 2.74 29.58 -4.42
CA SER A 38 1.76 29.61 -3.33
C SER A 38 1.55 31.03 -2.77
N VAL A 39 2.64 31.77 -2.56
CA VAL A 39 2.59 33.17 -2.12
C VAL A 39 1.97 34.06 -3.20
N ALA A 40 2.33 33.87 -4.48
CA ALA A 40 1.73 34.62 -5.59
C ALA A 40 0.22 34.38 -5.69
N MET A 41 -0.25 33.15 -5.49
CA MET A 41 -1.69 32.84 -5.47
C MET A 41 -2.40 33.49 -4.29
N LEU A 42 -1.83 33.45 -3.09
CA LEU A 42 -2.39 34.12 -1.91
C LEU A 42 -2.49 35.63 -2.11
N LEU A 43 -1.41 36.26 -2.61
CA LEU A 43 -1.40 37.69 -2.95
C LEU A 43 -2.39 38.02 -4.07
N GLY A 44 -2.59 37.11 -5.03
CA GLY A 44 -3.61 37.25 -6.06
C GLY A 44 -5.03 37.30 -5.48
N ILE A 45 -5.36 36.39 -4.55
CA ILE A 45 -6.65 36.41 -3.85
C ILE A 45 -6.84 37.75 -3.13
N ILE A 46 -5.83 38.21 -2.37
CA ILE A 46 -5.88 39.49 -1.65
C ILE A 46 -6.06 40.66 -2.63
N LEU A 47 -5.30 40.67 -3.74
CA LEU A 47 -5.38 41.72 -4.76
C LEU A 47 -6.80 41.84 -5.31
N ILE A 48 -7.45 40.72 -5.65
CA ILE A 48 -8.82 40.70 -6.17
C ILE A 48 -9.83 41.18 -5.14
N LEU A 49 -9.70 40.79 -3.86
CA LEU A 49 -10.59 41.24 -2.79
C LEU A 49 -10.52 42.76 -2.59
N VAL A 50 -9.30 43.33 -2.62
CA VAL A 50 -9.07 44.76 -2.46
C VAL A 50 -9.52 45.54 -3.70
N HIS A 51 -9.18 45.06 -4.90
CA HIS A 51 -9.51 45.73 -6.16
C HIS A 51 -11.03 45.87 -6.34
N ASN A 52 -11.77 44.80 -6.07
CA ASN A 52 -13.22 44.77 -6.20
C ASN A 52 -13.98 45.33 -4.98
N GLN A 53 -13.27 45.82 -3.95
CA GLN A 53 -13.88 46.39 -2.74
C GLN A 53 -14.80 45.42 -1.98
N ILE A 54 -14.51 44.12 -2.04
CA ILE A 54 -15.35 43.04 -1.47
C ILE A 54 -14.81 42.46 -0.16
N LEU A 55 -13.87 43.17 0.50
CA LEU A 55 -13.30 42.74 1.79
C LEU A 55 -14.35 42.55 2.88
N ALA A 56 -15.47 43.29 2.85
CA ALA A 56 -16.54 43.19 3.83
C ALA A 56 -17.48 41.97 3.60
N GLN A 57 -17.36 41.28 2.47
CA GLN A 57 -18.28 40.19 2.10
C GLN A 57 -17.92 38.89 2.85
N TRP A 58 -18.51 38.72 4.03
CA TRP A 58 -18.16 37.63 4.96
C TRP A 58 -18.33 36.22 4.37
N VAL A 59 -19.29 36.04 3.46
CA VAL A 59 -19.58 34.75 2.79
C VAL A 59 -18.34 34.20 2.07
N ILE A 60 -17.48 35.08 1.54
CA ILE A 60 -16.26 34.67 0.82
C ILE A 60 -15.29 33.97 1.78
N TYR A 61 -15.09 34.49 2.99
CA TYR A 61 -14.17 33.89 3.96
C TYR A 61 -14.68 32.54 4.47
N VAL A 62 -15.99 32.38 4.63
CA VAL A 62 -16.60 31.09 4.99
C VAL A 62 -16.38 30.07 3.86
N ALA A 63 -16.59 30.46 2.60
CA ALA A 63 -16.35 29.59 1.46
C ALA A 63 -14.85 29.22 1.30
N LEU A 64 -13.95 30.19 1.46
CA LEU A 64 -12.50 29.97 1.45
C LEU A 64 -12.06 29.04 2.59
N PHE A 65 -12.62 29.23 3.79
CA PHE A 65 -12.31 28.37 4.94
C PHE A 65 -12.79 26.94 4.72
N ILE A 66 -14.04 26.74 4.25
CA ILE A 66 -14.58 25.40 3.98
C ILE A 66 -13.77 24.72 2.86
N GLY A 67 -13.53 25.41 1.75
CA GLY A 67 -12.74 24.87 0.63
C GLY A 67 -11.30 24.55 1.04
N GLY A 68 -10.67 25.44 1.80
CA GLY A 68 -9.33 25.26 2.35
C GLY A 68 -9.24 24.10 3.34
N ALA A 69 -10.22 23.96 4.24
CA ALA A 69 -10.27 22.87 5.21
C ALA A 69 -10.46 21.50 4.53
N ILE A 70 -11.36 21.41 3.54
CA ILE A 70 -11.56 20.20 2.74
C ILE A 70 -10.27 19.87 1.99
N GLY A 71 -9.69 20.83 1.27
CA GLY A 71 -8.45 20.64 0.52
C GLY A 71 -7.28 20.21 1.39
N PHE A 72 -7.09 20.83 2.56
CA PHE A 72 -6.05 20.49 3.52
C PHE A 72 -6.24 19.08 4.09
N THR A 73 -7.47 18.72 4.44
CA THR A 73 -7.78 17.38 4.96
C THR A 73 -7.53 16.30 3.91
N MET A 74 -7.92 16.55 2.66
CA MET A 74 -7.64 15.64 1.54
C MET A 74 -6.13 15.50 1.29
N ALA A 75 -5.39 16.61 1.28
CA ALA A 75 -3.94 16.61 1.08
C ALA A 75 -3.18 15.86 2.20
N LYS A 76 -3.63 15.95 3.46
CA LYS A 76 -3.01 15.22 4.57
C LYS A 76 -3.31 13.71 4.59
N ARG A 77 -4.48 13.29 4.09
CA ARG A 77 -4.92 11.89 4.18
C ARG A 77 -4.59 11.04 2.95
N VAL A 78 -4.31 11.66 1.81
CA VAL A 78 -4.03 10.94 0.57
C VAL A 78 -2.68 10.22 0.64
N LYS A 79 -2.64 8.94 0.26
CA LYS A 79 -1.38 8.19 0.15
C LYS A 79 -0.64 8.59 -1.14
N MET A 80 0.70 8.51 -1.16
CA MET A 80 1.49 8.89 -2.36
C MET A 80 1.11 8.08 -3.62
N ILE A 81 0.75 6.80 -3.46
CA ILE A 81 0.21 5.98 -4.56
C ILE A 81 -1.13 6.45 -5.13
N GLN A 82 -1.87 7.28 -4.38
CA GLN A 82 -3.18 7.83 -4.73
C GLN A 82 -3.10 9.25 -5.32
N MET A 83 -1.91 9.82 -5.43
CA MET A 83 -1.69 11.16 -5.99
C MET A 83 -2.29 11.35 -7.40
N PRO A 84 -2.20 10.38 -8.34
CA PRO A 84 -2.77 10.55 -9.67
C PRO A 84 -4.27 10.90 -9.69
N GLN A 85 -5.09 10.15 -8.93
CA GLN A 85 -6.54 10.43 -8.87
C GLN A 85 -6.87 11.69 -8.06
N MET A 86 -6.02 12.07 -7.09
CA MET A 86 -6.21 13.29 -6.33
C MET A 86 -5.96 14.52 -7.21
N VAL A 87 -4.90 14.51 -8.01
CA VAL A 87 -4.61 15.56 -9.01
C VAL A 87 -5.76 15.67 -10.02
N ALA A 88 -6.26 14.54 -10.53
CA ALA A 88 -7.43 14.53 -11.41
C ALA A 88 -8.65 15.19 -10.74
N LEU A 89 -8.97 14.80 -9.51
CA LEU A 89 -10.13 15.34 -8.79
C LEU A 89 -10.02 16.86 -8.55
N LEU A 90 -8.87 17.35 -8.08
CA LEU A 90 -8.64 18.79 -7.87
C LEU A 90 -8.70 19.58 -9.18
N ASN A 91 -8.15 19.02 -10.25
CA ASN A 91 -8.23 19.62 -11.58
C ASN A 91 -9.69 19.75 -12.06
N GLY A 92 -10.50 18.71 -11.83
CA GLY A 92 -11.94 18.74 -12.12
C GLY A 92 -12.66 19.86 -11.38
N ILE A 93 -12.34 20.09 -10.11
CA ILE A 93 -12.89 21.19 -9.31
C ILE A 93 -12.49 22.57 -9.90
N GLY A 94 -11.26 22.72 -10.38
CA GLY A 94 -10.83 23.93 -11.10
C GLY A 94 -11.63 24.19 -12.39
N GLY A 95 -11.91 23.13 -13.16
CA GLY A 95 -12.81 23.19 -14.31
C GLY A 95 -14.23 23.59 -13.92
N ALA A 96 -14.76 23.03 -12.82
CA ALA A 96 -16.07 23.40 -12.28
C ALA A 96 -16.14 24.87 -11.87
N ALA A 97 -15.11 25.40 -11.21
CA ALA A 97 -15.04 26.80 -10.84
C ALA A 97 -15.11 27.71 -12.08
N SER A 98 -14.36 27.39 -13.14
CA SER A 98 -14.42 28.12 -14.42
C SER A 98 -15.80 28.06 -15.08
N ALA A 99 -16.45 26.89 -15.02
CA ALA A 99 -17.83 26.74 -15.51
C ALA A 99 -18.83 27.58 -14.70
N VAL A 100 -18.69 27.64 -13.37
CA VAL A 100 -19.53 28.51 -12.52
C VAL A 100 -19.35 29.98 -12.88
N VAL A 101 -18.10 30.45 -13.07
CA VAL A 101 -17.84 31.82 -13.54
C VAL A 101 -18.51 32.06 -14.91
N GLY A 102 -18.39 31.12 -15.84
CA GLY A 102 -19.05 31.19 -17.15
C GLY A 102 -20.59 31.22 -17.05
N ILE A 103 -21.20 30.42 -16.19
CA ILE A 103 -22.66 30.41 -15.94
C ILE A 103 -23.10 31.76 -15.40
N ILE A 104 -22.42 32.28 -14.38
CA ILE A 104 -22.77 33.56 -13.77
C ILE A 104 -22.63 34.69 -14.80
N SER A 105 -21.53 34.72 -15.57
CA SER A 105 -21.33 35.73 -16.63
C SER A 105 -22.40 35.62 -17.73
N ALA A 106 -22.78 34.42 -18.17
CA ALA A 106 -23.80 34.22 -19.19
C ALA A 106 -25.23 34.58 -18.74
N LEU A 107 -25.52 34.48 -17.43
CA LEU A 107 -26.81 34.84 -16.85
C LEU A 107 -26.87 36.30 -16.37
N SER A 108 -25.73 36.97 -16.28
CA SER A 108 -25.64 38.38 -15.87
C SER A 108 -26.10 39.29 -17.01
N ASP A 109 -26.80 40.36 -16.65
CA ASP A 109 -27.35 41.30 -17.61
C ASP A 109 -26.30 42.37 -17.97
N ASN A 110 -25.52 42.14 -19.04
CA ASN A 110 -24.40 42.99 -19.44
C ASN A 110 -24.83 44.21 -20.29
N THR A 111 -25.90 44.90 -19.87
CA THR A 111 -26.54 46.02 -20.62
C THR A 111 -25.64 47.27 -20.80
N GLY A 112 -24.41 47.27 -20.29
CA GLY A 112 -23.39 48.31 -20.48
C GLY A 112 -22.02 47.84 -21.00
N SER A 113 -21.90 46.59 -21.46
CA SER A 113 -20.62 46.08 -21.97
C SER A 113 -20.21 46.74 -23.29
N VAL A 114 -18.91 47.03 -23.44
CA VAL A 114 -18.29 47.54 -24.68
C VAL A 114 -18.18 46.42 -25.73
N TYR A 115 -18.05 45.16 -25.31
CA TYR A 115 -17.87 44.00 -26.18
C TYR A 115 -18.81 42.83 -25.79
N PRO A 116 -20.14 43.04 -25.84
CA PRO A 116 -21.11 42.09 -25.29
C PRO A 116 -21.09 40.73 -25.98
N MET A 117 -20.81 40.69 -27.29
CA MET A 117 -20.70 39.44 -28.04
C MET A 117 -19.46 38.63 -27.63
N PHE A 118 -18.34 39.31 -27.35
CA PHE A 118 -17.10 38.65 -26.91
C PHE A 118 -17.29 38.04 -25.51
N GLU A 119 -17.81 38.82 -24.57
CA GLU A 119 -18.06 38.35 -23.20
C GLU A 119 -18.98 37.13 -23.19
N ARG A 120 -20.10 37.17 -23.93
CA ARG A 120 -21.02 36.03 -24.07
C ARG A 120 -20.34 34.80 -24.68
N ALA A 121 -19.58 34.99 -25.77
CA ALA A 121 -18.86 33.89 -26.41
C ALA A 121 -17.90 33.23 -25.42
N THR A 122 -17.11 34.03 -24.69
CA THR A 122 -16.17 33.53 -23.69
C THR A 122 -16.88 32.90 -22.49
N ALA A 123 -18.04 33.43 -22.06
CA ALA A 123 -18.82 32.85 -20.98
C ALA A 123 -19.32 31.44 -21.34
N TYR A 124 -19.97 31.26 -22.50
CA TYR A 124 -20.43 29.94 -22.94
C TYR A 124 -19.27 28.96 -23.20
N LEU A 125 -18.16 29.46 -23.73
CA LEU A 125 -16.96 28.65 -23.94
C LEU A 125 -16.34 28.18 -22.62
N ALA A 126 -16.31 29.04 -21.58
CA ALA A 126 -15.87 28.67 -20.24
C ALA A 126 -16.75 27.58 -19.61
N ILE A 127 -18.08 27.63 -19.83
CA ILE A 127 -19.01 26.57 -19.39
C ILE A 127 -18.65 25.25 -20.05
N VAL A 128 -18.51 25.24 -21.38
CA VAL A 128 -18.27 24.00 -22.14
C VAL A 128 -16.93 23.38 -21.77
N ILE A 129 -15.83 24.15 -21.78
CA ILE A 129 -14.51 23.61 -21.45
C ILE A 129 -14.43 23.22 -19.97
N GLY A 130 -15.00 24.03 -19.07
CA GLY A 130 -15.03 23.76 -17.63
C GLY A 130 -15.77 22.47 -17.27
N MET A 131 -16.96 22.26 -17.85
CA MET A 131 -17.76 21.05 -17.60
C MET A 131 -17.18 19.79 -18.26
N THR A 132 -16.63 19.91 -19.48
CA THR A 132 -15.85 18.82 -20.08
C THR A 132 -14.67 18.42 -19.19
N THR A 133 -13.98 19.41 -18.62
CA THR A 133 -12.84 19.19 -17.73
C THR A 133 -13.27 18.54 -16.41
N LEU A 134 -14.35 19.02 -15.80
CA LEU A 134 -14.91 18.44 -14.58
C LEU A 134 -15.27 16.96 -14.78
N VAL A 135 -16.15 16.67 -15.73
CA VAL A 135 -16.64 15.31 -15.94
C VAL A 135 -15.53 14.38 -16.39
N GLY A 136 -14.68 14.82 -17.32
CA GLY A 136 -13.52 14.04 -17.76
C GLY A 136 -12.57 13.69 -16.61
N SER A 137 -12.33 14.64 -15.71
CA SER A 137 -11.45 14.44 -14.56
C SER A 137 -12.06 13.53 -13.50
N LEU A 138 -13.37 13.61 -13.26
CA LEU A 138 -14.09 12.70 -12.35
C LEU A 138 -14.05 11.25 -12.85
N VAL A 139 -14.22 11.02 -14.15
CA VAL A 139 -14.09 9.68 -14.75
C VAL A 139 -12.65 9.18 -14.63
N ALA A 140 -11.66 10.02 -14.91
CA ALA A 140 -10.24 9.66 -14.77
C ALA A 140 -9.90 9.28 -13.32
N ALA A 141 -10.33 10.10 -12.35
CA ALA A 141 -10.18 9.82 -10.92
C ALA A 141 -10.88 8.51 -10.53
N GLY A 142 -12.12 8.30 -10.98
CA GLY A 142 -12.90 7.09 -10.70
C GLY A 142 -12.24 5.81 -11.25
N LYS A 143 -11.64 5.87 -12.44
CA LYS A 143 -10.88 4.75 -13.02
C LYS A 143 -9.61 4.45 -12.24
N LEU A 144 -8.83 5.47 -11.88
CA LEU A 144 -7.60 5.29 -11.11
C LEU A 144 -7.87 4.81 -9.68
N HIS A 145 -8.98 5.27 -9.08
CA HIS A 145 -9.47 4.79 -7.79
C HIS A 145 -10.21 3.44 -7.85
N LYS A 146 -10.30 2.82 -9.04
CA LYS A 146 -10.97 1.53 -9.29
C LYS A 146 -12.48 1.49 -8.95
N VAL A 147 -13.11 2.66 -8.79
CA VAL A 147 -14.57 2.78 -8.71
C VAL A 147 -15.21 2.54 -10.08
N LEU A 148 -14.47 2.87 -11.15
CA LEU A 148 -14.81 2.57 -12.54
C LEU A 148 -13.83 1.55 -13.13
N PRO A 149 -14.26 0.72 -14.11
CA PRO A 149 -13.36 -0.20 -14.81
C PRO A 149 -12.20 0.53 -15.48
N GLN A 150 -10.97 0.03 -15.27
CA GLN A 150 -9.76 0.62 -15.86
C GLN A 150 -9.61 0.33 -17.36
N ARG A 151 -10.27 -0.72 -17.86
CA ARG A 151 -10.26 -1.04 -19.29
C ARG A 151 -11.01 0.03 -20.10
N PRO A 152 -10.59 0.33 -21.34
CA PRO A 152 -11.38 1.12 -22.29
C PRO A 152 -12.82 0.59 -22.39
N LEU A 153 -13.80 1.47 -22.20
CA LEU A 153 -15.22 1.15 -22.39
C LEU A 153 -15.70 1.84 -23.68
N VAL A 154 -16.08 1.03 -24.67
CA VAL A 154 -16.63 1.52 -25.95
C VAL A 154 -18.10 1.10 -26.01
N TRP A 155 -18.99 2.10 -25.98
CA TRP A 155 -20.44 1.88 -26.04
C TRP A 155 -20.94 1.75 -27.50
N PRO A 156 -22.16 1.21 -27.72
CA PRO A 156 -22.82 1.31 -29.02
C PRO A 156 -22.92 2.77 -29.46
N PHE A 157 -22.60 3.05 -30.74
CA PHE A 157 -22.59 4.40 -31.31
C PHE A 157 -21.68 5.40 -30.58
N HIS A 158 -20.67 4.94 -29.84
CA HIS A 158 -19.82 5.80 -29.02
C HIS A 158 -19.21 6.98 -29.81
N SER A 159 -18.54 6.71 -30.94
CA SER A 159 -17.95 7.80 -31.77
C SER A 159 -19.01 8.80 -32.26
N TRP A 160 -20.22 8.33 -32.56
CA TRP A 160 -21.33 9.21 -32.94
C TRP A 160 -21.79 10.06 -31.74
N GLY A 161 -21.94 9.46 -30.55
CA GLY A 161 -22.28 10.17 -29.32
C GLY A 161 -21.22 11.21 -28.91
N THR A 162 -19.93 10.87 -29.03
CA THR A 162 -18.81 11.79 -28.80
C THR A 162 -18.88 12.99 -29.75
N SER A 163 -18.97 12.75 -31.06
CA SER A 163 -19.02 13.83 -32.05
C SER A 163 -20.29 14.67 -31.93
N LEU A 164 -21.44 14.03 -31.70
CA LEU A 164 -22.72 14.73 -31.57
C LEU A 164 -22.76 15.62 -30.34
N SER A 165 -22.32 15.13 -29.18
CA SER A 165 -22.25 15.95 -27.96
C SER A 165 -21.31 17.15 -28.12
N LEU A 166 -20.18 17.00 -28.83
CA LEU A 166 -19.29 18.10 -29.15
C LEU A 166 -19.93 19.13 -30.10
N ILE A 167 -20.54 18.67 -31.19
CA ILE A 167 -21.20 19.53 -32.19
C ILE A 167 -22.36 20.31 -31.54
N ILE A 168 -23.18 19.65 -30.73
CA ILE A 168 -24.30 20.30 -30.05
C ILE A 168 -23.78 21.32 -29.03
N SER A 169 -22.72 21.00 -28.27
CA SER A 169 -22.10 21.96 -27.35
C SER A 169 -21.63 23.21 -28.09
N PHE A 170 -20.98 23.03 -29.24
CA PHE A 170 -20.54 24.16 -30.09
C PHE A 170 -21.72 24.96 -30.65
N ALA A 171 -22.80 24.29 -31.07
CA ALA A 171 -24.01 24.95 -31.53
C ALA A 171 -24.62 25.85 -30.44
N PHE A 172 -24.68 25.39 -29.18
CA PHE A 172 -25.16 26.23 -28.08
C PHE A 172 -24.25 27.43 -27.81
N ILE A 173 -22.92 27.32 -27.96
CA ILE A 173 -22.02 28.47 -27.88
C ILE A 173 -22.38 29.50 -28.95
N VAL A 174 -22.53 29.08 -30.21
CA VAL A 174 -22.86 29.98 -31.33
C VAL A 174 -24.22 30.62 -31.12
N ILE A 175 -25.24 29.83 -30.77
CA ILE A 175 -26.59 30.33 -30.50
C ILE A 175 -26.57 31.33 -29.35
N GLY A 176 -25.90 31.04 -28.23
CA GLY A 176 -25.77 31.96 -27.11
C GLY A 176 -25.05 33.26 -27.44
N THR A 177 -24.04 33.17 -28.31
CA THR A 177 -23.26 34.34 -28.72
C THR A 177 -24.06 35.28 -29.62
N VAL A 178 -24.80 34.73 -30.59
CA VAL A 178 -25.55 35.51 -31.59
C VAL A 178 -26.93 35.92 -31.08
N ASN A 179 -27.59 35.06 -30.29
CA ASN A 179 -28.94 35.32 -29.81
C ASN A 179 -28.92 36.20 -28.56
N ALA A 180 -29.05 37.51 -28.78
CA ALA A 180 -29.16 38.49 -27.72
C ALA A 180 -30.56 38.58 -27.09
N VAL A 181 -31.58 37.93 -27.68
CA VAL A 181 -32.99 38.13 -27.34
C VAL A 181 -33.63 36.76 -27.07
N GLY A 182 -33.49 36.29 -25.84
CA GLY A 182 -34.04 35.02 -25.38
C GLY A 182 -33.66 34.73 -23.94
N ASN A 183 -34.29 33.73 -23.32
CA ASN A 183 -33.91 33.30 -21.96
C ASN A 183 -32.57 32.55 -22.01
N PRO A 184 -31.47 33.09 -21.44
CA PRO A 184 -30.14 32.49 -21.52
C PRO A 184 -30.05 31.15 -20.77
N PHE A 185 -31.00 30.86 -19.87
CA PHE A 185 -31.04 29.64 -19.08
C PHE A 185 -30.97 28.37 -19.94
N TRP A 186 -31.76 28.28 -21.02
CA TRP A 186 -31.80 27.08 -21.86
C TRP A 186 -30.49 26.86 -22.62
N ILE A 187 -29.81 27.95 -22.97
CA ILE A 187 -28.51 27.90 -23.64
C ILE A 187 -27.44 27.43 -22.65
N VAL A 188 -27.44 27.98 -21.44
CA VAL A 188 -26.57 27.54 -20.34
C VAL A 188 -26.79 26.06 -20.02
N ALA A 189 -28.05 25.63 -19.88
CA ALA A 189 -28.41 24.23 -19.63
C ALA A 189 -27.93 23.32 -20.77
N GLY A 190 -28.11 23.74 -22.02
CA GLY A 190 -27.59 23.04 -23.20
C GLY A 190 -26.06 22.89 -23.16
N CYS A 191 -25.34 24.00 -22.97
CA CYS A 191 -23.89 23.99 -22.80
C CYS A 191 -23.46 23.03 -21.68
N PHE A 192 -24.08 23.10 -20.51
CA PHE A 192 -23.77 22.27 -19.35
C PHE A 192 -23.97 20.77 -19.64
N ILE A 193 -25.13 20.39 -20.16
CA ILE A 193 -25.50 18.99 -20.39
C ILE A 193 -24.61 18.38 -21.47
N PHE A 194 -24.50 19.01 -22.63
CA PHE A 194 -23.80 18.40 -23.77
C PHE A 194 -22.28 18.40 -23.59
N SER A 195 -21.71 19.37 -22.89
CA SER A 195 -20.27 19.35 -22.55
C SER A 195 -19.94 18.33 -21.46
N SER A 196 -20.87 18.10 -20.52
CA SER A 196 -20.77 17.01 -19.53
C SER A 196 -20.82 15.65 -20.21
N LEU A 197 -21.77 15.46 -21.14
CA LEU A 197 -21.86 14.26 -21.95
C LEU A 197 -20.59 14.07 -22.78
N PHE A 198 -20.08 15.11 -23.43
CA PHE A 198 -18.83 15.04 -24.17
C PHE A 198 -17.67 14.61 -23.28
N GLY A 199 -17.50 15.24 -22.11
CA GLY A 199 -16.48 14.87 -21.12
C GLY A 199 -16.59 13.40 -20.67
N LEU A 200 -17.82 12.89 -20.48
CA LEU A 200 -18.08 11.49 -20.16
C LEU A 200 -17.69 10.55 -21.30
N TYR A 201 -18.22 10.76 -22.51
CA TYR A 201 -17.90 9.92 -23.68
C TYR A 201 -16.40 9.91 -23.94
N PHE A 202 -15.78 11.09 -23.96
CA PHE A 202 -14.35 11.25 -24.16
C PHE A 202 -13.51 10.42 -23.18
N SER A 203 -13.73 10.58 -21.87
CA SER A 203 -12.90 9.97 -20.82
C SER A 203 -13.18 8.49 -20.58
N VAL A 204 -14.42 8.02 -20.81
CA VAL A 204 -14.81 6.60 -20.64
C VAL A 204 -14.11 5.69 -21.64
N ARG A 205 -13.77 6.19 -22.84
CA ARG A 205 -13.04 5.43 -23.85
C ARG A 205 -11.57 5.21 -23.52
N VAL A 206 -10.96 6.10 -22.73
CA VAL A 206 -9.52 6.06 -22.49
C VAL A 206 -9.16 4.93 -21.52
N GLY A 207 -8.05 4.23 -21.74
CA GLY A 207 -7.59 3.13 -20.88
C GLY A 207 -6.85 3.60 -19.63
N GLY A 208 -6.76 2.73 -18.63
CA GLY A 208 -6.13 3.02 -17.33
C GLY A 208 -4.69 3.53 -17.40
N ALA A 209 -3.85 3.04 -18.32
CA ALA A 209 -2.49 3.57 -18.46
C ALA A 209 -2.39 4.83 -19.31
N ASP A 210 -3.42 5.18 -20.06
CA ASP A 210 -3.49 6.47 -20.78
C ASP A 210 -4.16 7.56 -19.93
N MET A 211 -4.66 7.20 -18.74
CA MET A 211 -5.22 8.15 -17.79
C MET A 211 -4.25 9.26 -17.41
N PRO A 212 -2.93 9.04 -17.21
CA PRO A 212 -2.01 10.12 -16.87
C PRO A 212 -1.91 11.16 -17.98
N ILE A 213 -1.87 10.75 -19.26
CA ILE A 213 -1.90 11.68 -20.40
C ILE A 213 -3.23 12.44 -20.41
N THR A 214 -4.33 11.74 -20.16
CA THR A 214 -5.67 12.34 -20.11
C THR A 214 -5.78 13.39 -19.00
N ILE A 215 -5.22 13.11 -17.81
CA ILE A 215 -5.18 14.04 -16.68
C ILE A 215 -4.34 15.26 -17.03
N SER A 216 -3.18 15.07 -17.65
CA SER A 216 -2.34 16.18 -18.11
C SER A 216 -3.06 17.06 -19.14
N LEU A 217 -3.78 16.44 -20.09
CA LEU A 217 -4.59 17.17 -21.06
C LEU A 217 -5.73 17.94 -20.38
N LEU A 218 -6.46 17.30 -19.46
CA LEU A 218 -7.52 17.94 -18.69
C LEU A 218 -6.99 19.07 -17.81
N ASN A 219 -5.73 18.99 -17.35
CA ASN A 219 -5.05 20.07 -16.65
C ASN A 219 -4.69 21.25 -17.57
N SER A 220 -4.36 20.99 -18.82
CA SER A 220 -4.27 22.06 -19.82
C SER A 220 -5.64 22.71 -20.05
N LEU A 221 -6.70 21.90 -20.18
CA LEU A 221 -8.06 22.40 -20.40
C LEU A 221 -8.60 23.21 -19.22
N SER A 222 -8.28 22.88 -17.97
CA SER A 222 -8.66 23.69 -16.81
C SER A 222 -8.00 25.07 -16.85
N GLY A 223 -6.71 25.16 -17.20
CA GLY A 223 -6.01 26.43 -17.37
C GLY A 223 -6.61 27.28 -18.51
N VAL A 224 -6.90 26.65 -19.65
CA VAL A 224 -7.58 27.32 -20.78
C VAL A 224 -8.99 27.80 -20.38
N ALA A 225 -9.76 26.97 -19.66
CA ALA A 225 -11.08 27.34 -19.15
C ALA A 225 -11.01 28.54 -18.19
N ALA A 226 -10.02 28.53 -17.28
CA ALA A 226 -9.79 29.65 -16.36
C ALA A 226 -9.44 30.93 -17.13
N SER A 227 -8.56 30.83 -18.14
CA SER A 227 -8.19 31.98 -18.96
C SER A 227 -9.40 32.59 -19.68
N ILE A 228 -10.24 31.74 -20.27
CA ILE A 228 -11.46 32.15 -20.98
C ILE A 228 -12.51 32.70 -20.00
N ALA A 229 -12.66 32.10 -18.83
CA ALA A 229 -13.52 32.64 -17.77
C ALA A 229 -13.06 34.03 -17.32
N GLY A 230 -11.75 34.24 -17.21
CA GLY A 230 -11.14 35.56 -16.97
C GLY A 230 -11.49 36.57 -18.06
N MET A 231 -11.46 36.17 -19.34
CA MET A 231 -11.89 37.05 -20.44
C MET A 231 -13.38 37.42 -20.33
N ALA A 232 -14.22 36.49 -19.88
CA ALA A 232 -15.67 36.70 -19.71
C ALA A 232 -16.03 37.68 -18.59
N VAL A 233 -15.14 37.88 -17.61
CA VAL A 233 -15.34 38.82 -16.48
C VAL A 233 -14.36 40.00 -16.51
N GLY A 234 -13.48 40.07 -17.50
CA GLY A 234 -12.47 41.14 -17.62
C GLY A 234 -11.32 41.06 -16.61
N ASP A 235 -11.01 39.88 -16.06
CA ASP A 235 -9.97 39.70 -15.05
C ASP A 235 -8.62 39.30 -15.67
N VAL A 236 -7.70 40.28 -15.76
CA VAL A 236 -6.39 40.12 -16.38
C VAL A 236 -5.50 39.09 -15.65
N LEU A 237 -5.61 38.98 -14.33
CA LEU A 237 -4.82 38.03 -13.55
C LEU A 237 -5.25 36.59 -13.85
N LEU A 238 -6.56 36.34 -13.86
CA LEU A 238 -7.15 35.04 -14.19
C LEU A 238 -6.86 34.65 -15.65
N VAL A 239 -6.95 35.60 -16.59
CA VAL A 239 -6.57 35.38 -18.00
C VAL A 239 -5.13 34.90 -18.11
N SER A 240 -4.20 35.61 -17.47
CA SER A 240 -2.76 35.36 -17.60
C SER A 240 -2.32 34.09 -16.88
N VAL A 241 -2.73 33.88 -15.62
CA VAL A 241 -2.41 32.66 -14.88
C VAL A 241 -3.03 31.43 -15.54
N GLY A 242 -4.29 31.51 -15.99
CA GLY A 242 -4.95 30.44 -16.73
C GLY A 242 -4.19 30.06 -18.01
N ALA A 243 -3.75 31.05 -18.79
CA ALA A 243 -2.98 30.82 -20.02
C ALA A 243 -1.62 30.14 -19.75
N ILE A 244 -0.92 30.55 -18.68
CA ILE A 244 0.35 29.94 -18.25
C ILE A 244 0.15 28.45 -17.90
N VAL A 245 -0.87 28.15 -17.08
CA VAL A 245 -1.20 26.77 -16.69
C VAL A 245 -1.63 25.95 -17.90
N GLY A 246 -2.47 26.51 -18.77
CA GLY A 246 -2.95 25.85 -19.99
C GLY A 246 -1.81 25.46 -20.93
N ALA A 247 -0.88 26.39 -21.20
CA ALA A 247 0.28 26.14 -22.04
C ALA A 247 1.25 25.13 -21.41
N SER A 248 1.55 25.26 -20.11
CA SER A 248 2.41 24.32 -19.39
C SER A 248 1.83 22.90 -19.39
N GLY A 249 0.53 22.75 -19.17
CA GLY A 249 -0.14 21.45 -19.20
C GLY A 249 -0.13 20.81 -20.59
N LEU A 250 -0.23 21.61 -21.66
CA LEU A 250 -0.18 21.09 -23.03
C LEU A 250 1.23 20.59 -23.38
N LEU A 251 2.28 21.34 -22.99
CA LEU A 251 3.67 20.92 -23.17
C LEU A 251 3.95 19.61 -22.40
N LEU A 252 3.51 19.52 -21.15
CA LEU A 252 3.64 18.30 -20.35
C LEU A 252 2.95 17.11 -21.05
N THR A 253 1.73 17.32 -21.56
CA THR A 253 0.98 16.31 -22.31
C THR A 253 1.77 15.82 -23.53
N GLN A 254 2.40 16.73 -24.28
CA GLN A 254 3.21 16.38 -25.45
C GLN A 254 4.46 15.58 -25.07
N ILE A 255 5.15 15.96 -24.00
CA ILE A 255 6.32 15.22 -23.48
C ILE A 255 5.90 13.80 -23.10
N MET A 256 4.77 13.64 -22.39
CA MET A 256 4.25 12.33 -22.01
C MET A 256 3.83 11.48 -23.22
N CYS A 257 3.15 12.08 -24.21
CA CYS A 257 2.80 11.42 -25.47
C CYS A 257 4.04 10.88 -26.20
N ARG A 258 5.09 11.71 -26.30
CA ARG A 258 6.37 11.32 -26.92
C ARG A 258 7.04 10.18 -26.14
N ALA A 259 7.07 10.27 -24.81
CA ALA A 259 7.67 9.25 -23.96
C ALA A 259 6.91 7.91 -23.99
N MET A 260 5.59 7.93 -24.28
CA MET A 260 4.78 6.72 -24.46
C MET A 260 4.69 6.26 -25.92
N ASN A 261 5.34 6.94 -26.86
CA ASN A 261 5.17 6.79 -28.32
C ASN A 261 3.69 6.66 -28.75
N ARG A 262 2.82 7.49 -28.16
CA ARG A 262 1.41 7.60 -28.55
C ARG A 262 1.13 9.01 -29.04
N SER A 263 0.39 9.13 -30.13
CA SER A 263 -0.09 10.45 -30.55
C SER A 263 -1.28 10.87 -29.71
N LEU A 264 -1.36 12.16 -29.36
CA LEU A 264 -2.51 12.73 -28.64
C LEU A 264 -3.84 12.38 -29.34
N MET A 265 -3.85 12.43 -30.68
CA MET A 265 -5.02 12.11 -31.49
C MET A 265 -5.46 10.63 -31.36
N SER A 266 -4.51 9.70 -31.25
CA SER A 266 -4.82 8.27 -31.05
C SER A 266 -5.45 7.98 -29.69
N ILE A 267 -5.14 8.80 -28.67
CA ILE A 267 -5.71 8.70 -27.32
C ILE A 267 -7.11 9.34 -27.32
N LEU A 268 -7.25 10.53 -27.93
CA LEU A 268 -8.51 11.27 -28.00
C LEU A 268 -9.61 10.56 -28.80
N LEU A 269 -9.27 10.03 -29.97
CA LEU A 269 -10.24 9.35 -30.83
C LEU A 269 -10.45 7.88 -30.44
N GLY A 270 -9.59 7.36 -29.56
CA GLY A 270 -9.34 5.94 -29.39
C GLY A 270 -8.77 5.35 -30.68
N THR A 271 -7.68 4.58 -30.58
CA THR A 271 -7.32 3.71 -31.69
C THR A 271 -8.52 2.84 -31.96
N GLY A 272 -9.22 3.05 -33.09
CA GLY A 272 -10.13 2.05 -33.60
C GLY A 272 -9.35 0.74 -33.55
N ALA A 273 -9.94 -0.30 -32.99
CA ALA A 273 -9.37 -1.62 -33.13
C ALA A 273 -9.16 -1.80 -34.63
N LYS A 274 -7.94 -1.60 -35.13
CA LYS A 274 -7.53 -2.26 -36.36
C LYS A 274 -7.82 -3.70 -35.98
N LYS A 275 -8.81 -4.30 -36.64
CA LYS A 275 -8.81 -5.75 -36.78
C LYS A 275 -7.40 -6.04 -37.26
N ILE A 276 -6.55 -6.49 -36.34
CA ILE A 276 -5.33 -7.17 -36.69
C ILE A 276 -5.90 -8.44 -37.30
N THR A 277 -6.18 -8.39 -38.60
CA THR A 277 -6.20 -9.61 -39.39
C THR A 277 -4.85 -10.22 -39.08
N PRO A 278 -4.78 -11.45 -38.54
CA PRO A 278 -3.51 -12.11 -38.39
C PRO A 278 -2.95 -12.20 -39.81
N LYS A 279 -1.98 -11.33 -40.14
CA LYS A 279 -1.06 -11.71 -41.21
C LYS A 279 -0.34 -12.89 -40.61
N THR A 280 -0.54 -14.03 -41.25
CA THR A 280 0.20 -15.27 -41.06
C THR A 280 1.69 -14.93 -41.14
N VAL A 281 2.27 -14.50 -40.03
CA VAL A 281 3.70 -14.63 -39.81
C VAL A 281 3.85 -16.11 -39.57
N VAL A 282 4.51 -16.75 -40.53
CA VAL A 282 4.90 -18.14 -40.47
C VAL A 282 5.41 -18.38 -39.05
N LYS A 283 4.73 -19.28 -38.33
CA LYS A 283 5.33 -19.92 -37.17
C LYS A 283 6.59 -20.60 -37.70
N GLU A 284 7.76 -19.97 -37.54
CA GLU A 284 8.93 -20.78 -37.25
C GLU A 284 8.66 -21.38 -35.88
N ALA A 285 8.06 -22.56 -35.92
CA ALA A 285 7.99 -23.45 -34.80
C ALA A 285 9.42 -23.86 -34.48
N VAL A 286 10.07 -23.14 -33.57
CA VAL A 286 11.06 -23.77 -32.73
C VAL A 286 10.26 -24.68 -31.79
N LYS A 287 10.09 -25.92 -32.23
CA LYS A 287 9.76 -27.02 -31.34
C LYS A 287 10.93 -27.15 -30.37
N THR A 288 10.77 -26.68 -29.15
CA THR A 288 11.61 -27.17 -28.06
C THR A 288 10.78 -28.23 -27.35
N GLU A 289 11.02 -29.47 -27.75
CA GLU A 289 10.73 -30.63 -26.93
C GLU A 289 11.35 -30.40 -25.54
N VAL A 290 10.60 -30.75 -24.50
CA VAL A 290 11.13 -30.90 -23.15
C VAL A 290 12.13 -32.06 -23.21
N GLN A 291 13.39 -31.74 -23.50
CA GLN A 291 14.51 -32.66 -23.32
C GLN A 291 15.02 -32.47 -21.89
N GLU A 292 14.99 -33.56 -21.13
CA GLU A 292 15.77 -33.74 -19.91
C GLU A 292 17.22 -33.34 -20.18
N ILE A 293 17.69 -32.25 -19.55
CA ILE A 293 19.10 -31.90 -19.55
C ILE A 293 19.78 -32.67 -18.43
N ARG A 294 20.41 -33.76 -18.88
CA ARG A 294 21.55 -34.47 -18.33
C ARG A 294 22.60 -33.49 -17.76
N GLU A 295 23.09 -33.81 -16.56
CA GLU A 295 24.19 -33.09 -15.89
C GLU A 295 25.43 -32.93 -16.77
N GLU A 296 25.85 -31.69 -17.02
CA GLU A 296 27.25 -31.33 -17.23
C GLU A 296 27.57 -30.04 -16.46
N LYS A 297 28.52 -30.17 -15.52
CA LYS A 297 29.02 -29.11 -14.64
C LYS A 297 29.60 -27.92 -15.43
N LYS A 298 28.89 -26.79 -15.41
CA LYS A 298 29.45 -25.44 -15.52
C LYS A 298 29.04 -24.67 -14.27
N GLU A 299 29.98 -23.95 -13.65
CA GLU A 299 29.76 -23.14 -12.45
C GLU A 299 28.59 -22.16 -12.66
N THR A 300 27.43 -22.46 -12.09
CA THR A 300 26.26 -21.60 -12.14
C THR A 300 26.45 -20.45 -11.17
N LYS A 301 26.75 -19.25 -11.70
CA LYS A 301 26.68 -18.01 -10.91
C LYS A 301 25.26 -17.85 -10.38
N THR A 302 25.10 -17.53 -9.10
CA THR A 302 23.81 -17.18 -8.49
C THR A 302 23.59 -15.67 -8.53
N ALA A 303 22.33 -15.21 -8.49
CA ALA A 303 22.00 -13.78 -8.43
C ALA A 303 22.71 -13.07 -7.26
N GLY A 304 22.77 -13.72 -6.09
CA GLY A 304 23.52 -13.23 -4.93
C GLY A 304 25.03 -13.09 -5.17
N SER A 305 25.66 -14.04 -5.90
CA SER A 305 27.09 -13.99 -6.23
C SER A 305 27.43 -12.86 -7.23
N VAL A 306 26.53 -12.60 -8.18
CA VAL A 306 26.64 -11.48 -9.12
C VAL A 306 26.53 -10.14 -8.38
N LEU A 307 25.53 -10.01 -7.49
CA LEU A 307 25.37 -8.79 -6.67
C LEU A 307 26.54 -8.56 -5.71
N ALA A 308 27.09 -9.61 -5.11
CA ALA A 308 28.20 -9.49 -4.16
C ALA A 308 29.51 -9.00 -4.82
N SER A 309 29.65 -9.17 -6.13
CA SER A 309 30.86 -8.79 -6.89
C SER A 309 30.67 -7.55 -7.78
N ALA A 310 29.44 -7.05 -7.91
CA ALA A 310 29.12 -5.91 -8.77
C ALA A 310 29.67 -4.58 -8.23
N LYS A 311 30.21 -3.74 -9.12
CA LYS A 311 30.71 -2.40 -8.80
C LYS A 311 29.87 -1.30 -9.44
N ASN A 312 29.24 -1.54 -10.58
CA ASN A 312 28.36 -0.62 -11.26
C ASN A 312 26.97 -1.23 -11.36
N VAL A 313 26.06 -0.77 -10.52
CA VAL A 313 24.69 -1.30 -10.42
C VAL A 313 23.70 -0.27 -10.93
N ILE A 314 22.81 -0.69 -11.84
CA ILE A 314 21.69 0.13 -12.29
C ILE A 314 20.38 -0.50 -11.82
N ILE A 315 19.62 0.21 -10.97
CA ILE A 315 18.31 -0.21 -10.50
C ILE A 315 17.23 0.40 -11.38
N VAL A 316 16.30 -0.42 -11.89
CA VAL A 316 15.19 -0.03 -12.76
C VAL A 316 13.86 -0.23 -12.02
N PRO A 317 13.33 0.79 -11.34
CA PRO A 317 12.05 0.71 -10.65
C PRO A 317 10.87 0.76 -11.63
N GLY A 318 9.82 0.01 -11.32
CA GLY A 318 8.57 0.00 -12.06
C GLY A 318 7.32 -0.03 -11.18
N TYR A 319 6.16 -0.15 -11.80
CA TYR A 319 4.88 -0.10 -11.08
C TYR A 319 4.70 -1.25 -10.08
N GLY A 320 5.31 -2.42 -10.29
CA GLY A 320 5.29 -3.52 -9.33
C GLY A 320 5.97 -3.17 -8.00
N MET A 321 7.02 -2.35 -8.02
CA MET A 321 7.64 -1.80 -6.80
C MET A 321 6.62 -0.99 -5.98
N ALA A 322 5.83 -0.15 -6.67
CA ALA A 322 4.80 0.66 -6.03
C ALA A 322 3.64 -0.18 -5.47
N LEU A 323 3.23 -1.24 -6.17
CA LEU A 323 2.19 -2.16 -5.70
C LEU A 323 2.63 -2.91 -4.44
N ALA A 324 3.87 -3.39 -4.42
CA ALA A 324 4.46 -4.12 -3.30
C ALA A 324 4.87 -3.20 -2.13
N GLN A 325 4.80 -1.87 -2.29
CA GLN A 325 5.34 -0.88 -1.35
C GLN A 325 6.81 -1.17 -1.00
N ALA A 326 7.60 -1.50 -2.04
CA ALA A 326 8.96 -2.00 -1.90
C ALA A 326 10.04 -0.90 -1.91
N GLN A 327 9.68 0.38 -2.00
CA GLN A 327 10.62 1.50 -2.15
C GLN A 327 11.69 1.55 -1.05
N HIS A 328 11.34 1.20 0.19
CA HIS A 328 12.30 1.15 1.29
C HIS A 328 13.26 -0.04 1.18
N GLN A 329 12.80 -1.20 0.67
CA GLN A 329 13.64 -2.37 0.39
C GLN A 329 14.61 -2.08 -0.75
N VAL A 330 14.16 -1.32 -1.76
CA VAL A 330 15.02 -0.83 -2.83
C VAL A 330 16.14 0.05 -2.29
N LYS A 331 15.83 0.97 -1.37
CA LYS A 331 16.83 1.78 -0.69
C LYS A 331 17.80 0.93 0.14
N GLN A 332 17.29 0.00 0.95
CA GLN A 332 18.11 -0.90 1.76
C GLN A 332 19.07 -1.76 0.91
N LEU A 333 18.59 -2.28 -0.23
CA LEU A 333 19.44 -3.01 -1.16
C LEU A 333 20.54 -2.12 -1.73
N ALA A 334 20.20 -0.90 -2.15
CA ALA A 334 21.16 0.06 -2.68
C ALA A 334 22.21 0.47 -1.63
N ASP A 335 21.81 0.70 -0.39
CA ASP A 335 22.72 1.04 0.71
C ASP A 335 23.69 -0.11 0.98
N LYS A 336 23.20 -1.36 1.06
CA LYS A 336 24.07 -2.54 1.21
C LYS A 336 25.07 -2.72 0.07
N LEU A 337 24.68 -2.39 -1.15
CA LEU A 337 25.58 -2.42 -2.32
C LEU A 337 26.60 -1.29 -2.25
N ALA A 338 26.17 -0.07 -1.86
CA ALA A 338 27.04 1.08 -1.68
C ALA A 338 28.06 0.87 -0.55
N ASP A 339 27.66 0.23 0.56
CA ASP A 339 28.55 -0.14 1.68
C ASP A 339 29.66 -1.12 1.26
N LYS A 340 29.39 -1.96 0.24
CA LYS A 340 30.38 -2.83 -0.39
C LYS A 340 31.24 -2.11 -1.45
N GLY A 341 31.04 -0.81 -1.63
CA GLY A 341 31.79 0.03 -2.56
C GLY A 341 31.22 0.05 -3.99
N ALA A 342 30.00 -0.42 -4.21
CA ALA A 342 29.35 -0.34 -5.51
C ALA A 342 28.76 1.06 -5.77
N ASN A 343 28.91 1.55 -6.99
CA ASN A 343 28.21 2.72 -7.51
C ASN A 343 26.80 2.33 -7.94
N VAL A 344 25.80 2.72 -7.16
CA VAL A 344 24.38 2.42 -7.41
C VAL A 344 23.68 3.63 -8.01
N ARG A 345 23.05 3.43 -9.18
CA ARG A 345 22.29 4.45 -9.89
C ARG A 345 20.89 3.92 -10.22
N TYR A 346 19.91 4.81 -10.29
CA TYR A 346 18.53 4.48 -10.60
C TYR A 346 18.19 4.99 -11.99
N ALA A 347 17.75 4.10 -12.87
CA ALA A 347 17.31 4.45 -14.21
C ALA A 347 15.78 4.55 -14.26
N ILE A 348 15.26 5.77 -14.40
CA ILE A 348 13.82 6.02 -14.32
C ILE A 348 13.28 6.28 -15.72
N HIS A 349 12.43 5.36 -16.18
CA HIS A 349 11.66 5.58 -17.40
C HIS A 349 10.59 6.68 -17.16
N PRO A 350 10.41 7.67 -18.07
CA PRO A 350 9.47 8.78 -17.84
C PRO A 350 8.01 8.37 -17.58
N VAL A 351 7.65 7.16 -18.01
CA VAL A 351 6.29 6.60 -17.92
C VAL A 351 6.20 5.41 -16.97
N ALA A 352 7.25 5.13 -16.19
CA ALA A 352 7.20 4.10 -15.16
C ALA A 352 6.19 4.47 -14.07
N GLY A 353 5.22 3.58 -13.81
CA GLY A 353 4.19 3.77 -12.80
C GLY A 353 2.85 4.23 -13.39
N ARG A 354 2.13 5.06 -12.61
CA ARG A 354 0.78 5.59 -12.95
C ARG A 354 0.70 7.11 -13.06
N MET A 355 1.82 7.82 -12.99
CA MET A 355 1.90 9.25 -13.28
C MET A 355 3.34 9.61 -13.68
N PRO A 356 3.58 10.70 -14.43
CA PRO A 356 4.92 11.24 -14.59
C PRO A 356 5.57 11.46 -13.22
N GLY A 357 6.82 11.02 -13.09
CA GLY A 357 7.58 11.16 -11.85
C GLY A 357 7.12 10.25 -10.70
N HIS A 358 6.23 9.27 -10.94
CA HIS A 358 5.74 8.37 -9.89
C HIS A 358 6.91 7.67 -9.17
N MET A 359 7.86 7.10 -9.92
CA MET A 359 9.01 6.41 -9.31
C MET A 359 9.93 7.36 -8.56
N ASN A 360 10.17 8.58 -9.09
CA ASN A 360 10.99 9.58 -8.41
C ASN A 360 10.44 9.90 -7.02
N VAL A 361 9.12 10.13 -6.93
CA VAL A 361 8.47 10.48 -5.67
C VAL A 361 8.56 9.34 -4.65
N LEU A 362 8.35 8.09 -5.07
CA LEU A 362 8.47 6.94 -4.15
C LEU A 362 9.91 6.67 -3.71
N LEU A 363 10.88 6.85 -4.59
CA LEU A 363 12.29 6.72 -4.22
C LEU A 363 12.70 7.83 -3.26
N CYS A 364 12.21 9.05 -3.44
CA CYS A 364 12.44 10.14 -2.49
C CYS A 364 11.72 9.95 -1.15
N GLU A 365 10.55 9.32 -1.14
CA GLU A 365 9.88 8.88 0.10
C GLU A 365 10.73 7.86 0.88
N ALA A 366 11.54 7.08 0.16
CA ALA A 366 12.52 6.15 0.73
C ALA A 366 13.92 6.78 0.90
N ASP A 367 14.05 8.11 0.91
CA ASP A 367 15.31 8.84 1.11
C ASP A 367 16.42 8.48 0.10
N VAL A 368 16.06 8.17 -1.15
CA VAL A 368 17.01 8.01 -2.25
C VAL A 368 17.45 9.38 -2.78
N PRO A 369 18.76 9.70 -2.80
CA PRO A 369 19.28 10.95 -3.36
C PRO A 369 18.90 11.14 -4.83
N TYR A 370 18.53 12.36 -5.21
CA TYR A 370 18.15 12.67 -6.59
C TYR A 370 19.33 12.59 -7.56
N GLU A 371 20.56 12.83 -7.09
CA GLU A 371 21.77 12.71 -7.89
C GLU A 371 22.03 11.27 -8.36
N GLN A 372 21.42 10.29 -7.67
CA GLN A 372 21.46 8.89 -8.07
C GLN A 372 20.30 8.53 -9.01
N GLN A 373 19.31 9.42 -9.21
CA GLN A 373 18.14 9.19 -10.06
C GLN A 373 18.34 9.82 -11.44
N PHE A 374 18.57 8.99 -12.45
CA PHE A 374 18.83 9.43 -13.82
C PHE A 374 17.61 9.25 -14.70
N ALA A 375 17.40 10.21 -15.60
CA ALA A 375 16.45 10.06 -16.68
C ALA A 375 16.96 9.04 -17.70
N MET A 376 16.04 8.38 -18.41
CA MET A 376 16.37 7.38 -19.44
C MET A 376 17.39 7.89 -20.46
N GLU A 377 17.26 9.14 -20.94
CA GLU A 377 18.17 9.72 -21.92
C GLU A 377 19.60 9.91 -21.40
N GLU A 378 19.76 10.03 -20.08
CA GLU A 378 21.06 10.27 -19.43
C GLU A 378 21.79 8.99 -19.10
N ILE A 379 21.07 7.87 -18.90
CA ILE A 379 21.63 6.60 -18.41
C ILE A 379 21.61 5.46 -19.43
N ASN A 380 20.91 5.60 -20.56
CA ASN A 380 20.75 4.49 -21.51
C ASN A 380 22.08 3.97 -22.08
N ASP A 381 23.05 4.85 -22.32
CA ASP A 381 24.37 4.49 -22.85
C ASP A 381 25.29 3.81 -21.81
N ASP A 382 24.83 3.70 -20.56
CA ASP A 382 25.60 3.12 -19.46
C ASP A 382 25.17 1.70 -19.10
N PHE A 383 24.05 1.18 -19.65
CA PHE A 383 23.65 -0.22 -19.42
C PHE A 383 24.68 -1.22 -19.96
N GLU A 384 25.31 -0.95 -21.10
CA GLU A 384 26.40 -1.79 -21.64
C GLU A 384 27.64 -1.84 -20.75
N LYS A 385 27.86 -0.80 -19.92
CA LYS A 385 29.01 -0.68 -19.03
C LYS A 385 28.71 -1.10 -17.59
N ALA A 386 27.45 -1.38 -17.27
CA ALA A 386 27.04 -1.80 -15.94
C ALA A 386 27.39 -3.27 -15.72
N ASP A 387 27.69 -3.63 -14.47
CA ASP A 387 27.96 -5.02 -14.11
C ASP A 387 26.63 -5.78 -13.95
N VAL A 388 25.60 -5.11 -13.42
CA VAL A 388 24.27 -5.69 -13.23
C VAL A 388 23.15 -4.64 -13.30
N ALA A 389 22.05 -5.01 -13.94
CA ALA A 389 20.80 -4.25 -13.93
C ALA A 389 19.75 -4.98 -13.07
N ILE A 390 19.21 -4.30 -12.06
CA ILE A 390 18.20 -4.86 -11.14
C ILE A 390 16.85 -4.25 -11.50
N VAL A 391 15.99 -5.04 -12.14
CA VAL A 391 14.64 -4.67 -12.56
C VAL A 391 13.66 -5.00 -11.45
N ILE A 392 12.85 -4.02 -11.02
CA ILE A 392 11.95 -4.16 -9.88
C ILE A 392 10.54 -3.76 -10.29
N GLY A 393 9.71 -4.76 -10.62
CA GLY A 393 8.31 -4.54 -10.99
C GLY A 393 8.14 -3.74 -12.29
N ALA A 394 9.07 -3.83 -13.23
CA ALA A 394 9.03 -3.15 -14.52
C ALA A 394 8.99 -4.16 -15.68
N ASN A 395 8.15 -3.91 -16.68
CA ASN A 395 8.00 -4.82 -17.84
C ASN A 395 8.03 -4.03 -19.17
N ASP A 396 6.98 -3.28 -19.50
CA ASP A 396 6.89 -2.61 -20.81
C ASP A 396 8.01 -1.58 -21.06
N VAL A 397 8.43 -0.86 -20.01
CA VAL A 397 9.42 0.24 -20.08
C VAL A 397 10.85 -0.19 -20.43
N LEU A 398 11.10 -1.49 -20.44
CA LEU A 398 12.39 -2.10 -20.77
C LEU A 398 12.25 -3.17 -21.87
N ASN A 399 11.05 -3.32 -22.45
CA ASN A 399 10.75 -4.39 -23.41
C ASN A 399 11.41 -4.09 -24.78
N PRO A 400 12.41 -4.88 -25.23
CA PRO A 400 13.12 -4.62 -26.49
C PRO A 400 12.25 -4.78 -27.74
N ALA A 401 11.08 -5.43 -27.63
CA ALA A 401 10.11 -5.52 -28.70
C ALA A 401 9.68 -4.12 -29.20
N ALA A 402 9.80 -3.09 -28.35
CA ALA A 402 9.58 -1.70 -28.74
C ALA A 402 10.53 -1.23 -29.86
N ARG A 403 11.76 -1.77 -30.00
CA ARG A 403 12.70 -1.38 -31.06
C ARG A 403 12.48 -2.16 -32.36
N ASN A 404 12.12 -3.44 -32.25
CA ASN A 404 12.25 -4.40 -33.36
C ASN A 404 10.91 -4.99 -33.85
N ALA A 405 9.85 -4.99 -33.03
CA ALA A 405 8.61 -5.71 -33.33
C ALA A 405 7.55 -4.78 -33.94
N GLU A 406 7.67 -4.53 -35.26
CA GLU A 406 6.70 -3.73 -36.03
C GLU A 406 5.27 -4.25 -35.88
N GLY A 407 4.33 -3.35 -35.59
CA GLY A 407 2.91 -3.68 -35.44
C GLY A 407 2.46 -4.01 -34.01
N THR A 408 3.39 -4.08 -33.04
CA THR A 408 3.03 -4.15 -31.62
C THR A 408 2.61 -2.77 -31.08
N PRO A 409 1.75 -2.71 -30.03
CA PRO A 409 1.35 -1.45 -29.40
C PRO A 409 2.49 -0.59 -28.84
N ILE A 410 3.66 -1.19 -28.60
CA ILE A 410 4.85 -0.53 -28.03
C ILE A 410 5.94 -0.26 -29.06
N TYR A 411 5.74 -0.64 -30.33
CA TYR A 411 6.73 -0.38 -31.37
C TYR A 411 7.02 1.11 -31.51
N GLY A 412 8.30 1.50 -31.47
CA GLY A 412 8.79 2.88 -31.47
C GLY A 412 8.79 3.56 -30.10
N MET A 413 8.32 2.90 -29.04
CA MET A 413 8.45 3.41 -27.66
C MET A 413 9.93 3.45 -27.28
N PRO A 414 10.47 4.60 -26.83
CA PRO A 414 11.77 4.61 -26.17
C PRO A 414 11.69 3.67 -24.97
N VAL A 415 12.71 2.83 -24.77
CA VAL A 415 12.77 1.90 -23.64
C VAL A 415 14.16 2.00 -22.99
N LEU A 416 14.23 1.62 -21.72
CA LEU A 416 15.51 1.47 -21.03
C LEU A 416 16.28 0.31 -21.65
N ASN A 417 17.57 0.52 -21.93
CA ASN A 417 18.44 -0.47 -22.58
C ASN A 417 18.91 -1.60 -21.66
N VAL A 418 18.02 -2.09 -20.79
CA VAL A 418 18.30 -3.17 -19.83
C VAL A 418 18.78 -4.43 -20.53
N ASP A 419 18.26 -4.70 -21.73
CA ASP A 419 18.64 -5.85 -22.56
C ASP A 419 20.12 -5.89 -22.97
N GLN A 420 20.79 -4.74 -22.95
CA GLN A 420 22.20 -4.59 -23.28
C GLN A 420 23.13 -4.84 -22.07
N CYS A 421 22.58 -4.95 -20.86
CA CYS A 421 23.35 -5.24 -19.65
C CYS A 421 23.82 -6.71 -19.63
N PRO A 422 25.09 -7.00 -19.24
CA PRO A 422 25.62 -8.37 -19.18
C PRO A 422 24.84 -9.30 -18.25
N GLU A 423 24.51 -8.82 -17.05
CA GLU A 423 23.75 -9.56 -16.05
C GLU A 423 22.49 -8.75 -15.67
N ILE A 424 21.32 -9.39 -15.65
CA ILE A 424 20.03 -8.77 -15.38
C ILE A 424 19.31 -9.57 -14.29
N ILE A 425 18.87 -8.91 -13.23
CA ILE A 425 18.08 -9.53 -12.16
C ILE A 425 16.68 -8.95 -12.21
N ILE A 426 15.65 -9.79 -12.37
CA ILE A 426 14.27 -9.34 -12.54
C ILE A 426 13.42 -9.79 -11.36
N CYS A 427 12.94 -8.81 -10.58
CA CYS A 427 12.02 -8.96 -9.47
C CYS A 427 10.60 -8.58 -9.90
N ASN A 428 9.95 -9.45 -10.67
CA ASN A 428 8.59 -9.24 -11.20
C ASN A 428 7.65 -10.32 -10.71
N PHE A 429 6.36 -10.03 -10.59
CA PHE A 429 5.38 -10.98 -10.05
C PHE A 429 5.23 -12.26 -10.90
N ASP A 430 5.16 -12.10 -12.22
CA ASP A 430 5.06 -13.20 -13.18
C ASP A 430 5.74 -12.81 -14.51
N LEU A 431 5.75 -13.76 -15.45
CA LEU A 431 6.27 -13.56 -16.80
C LEU A 431 5.21 -12.99 -17.77
N LYS A 432 4.00 -12.68 -17.27
CA LYS A 432 2.94 -12.24 -18.16
C LYS A 432 3.29 -10.88 -18.75
N PRO A 433 2.76 -10.57 -19.94
CA PRO A 433 2.85 -9.24 -20.50
C PRO A 433 2.47 -8.15 -19.51
N GLY A 434 3.15 -7.01 -19.62
CA GLY A 434 2.81 -5.82 -18.87
C GLY A 434 1.48 -5.21 -19.35
N TYR A 435 1.35 -3.90 -19.16
CA TYR A 435 0.12 -3.20 -19.56
C TYR A 435 -0.14 -3.30 -21.07
N ALA A 436 0.91 -3.27 -21.89
CA ALA A 436 0.81 -3.32 -23.34
C ALA A 436 0.27 -4.65 -23.90
N GLY A 437 0.28 -5.72 -23.10
CA GLY A 437 -0.13 -7.05 -23.57
C GLY A 437 0.85 -7.66 -24.59
N VAL A 438 2.10 -7.19 -24.61
CA VAL A 438 3.18 -7.71 -25.48
C VAL A 438 4.16 -8.50 -24.62
N ASP A 439 4.50 -9.72 -25.05
CA ASP A 439 5.50 -10.54 -24.38
C ASP A 439 6.86 -9.83 -24.37
N ASN A 440 7.66 -10.06 -23.33
CA ASN A 440 8.96 -9.42 -23.17
C ASN A 440 10.09 -10.40 -23.53
N PRO A 441 10.83 -10.17 -24.63
CA PRO A 441 11.92 -11.05 -25.06
C PRO A 441 13.02 -11.26 -24.02
N ILE A 442 13.19 -10.34 -23.06
CA ILE A 442 14.21 -10.47 -21.99
C ILE A 442 13.96 -11.71 -21.14
N TYR A 443 12.70 -12.13 -20.95
CA TYR A 443 12.39 -13.34 -20.17
C TYR A 443 12.81 -14.64 -20.86
N SER A 444 13.06 -14.59 -22.17
CA SER A 444 13.47 -15.74 -22.98
C SER A 444 14.98 -15.80 -23.24
N LYS A 445 15.77 -14.88 -22.65
CA LYS A 445 17.23 -14.92 -22.76
C LYS A 445 17.78 -16.13 -21.99
N GLU A 446 18.59 -16.96 -22.65
CA GLU A 446 19.15 -18.19 -22.06
C GLU A 446 20.31 -17.92 -21.09
N GLU A 447 21.01 -16.79 -21.25
CA GLU A 447 22.17 -16.41 -20.43
C GLU A 447 22.04 -14.98 -19.89
N GLY A 448 22.61 -14.75 -18.71
CA GLY A 448 22.72 -13.42 -18.09
C GLY A 448 21.41 -12.84 -17.52
N VAL A 449 20.37 -13.67 -17.32
CA VAL A 449 19.09 -13.24 -16.73
C VAL A 449 18.71 -14.12 -15.54
N PHE A 450 18.55 -13.50 -14.38
CA PHE A 450 18.08 -14.13 -13.15
C PHE A 450 16.66 -13.69 -12.84
N LEU A 451 15.72 -14.63 -12.81
CA LEU A 451 14.32 -14.36 -12.53
C LEU A 451 14.02 -14.63 -11.05
N LYS A 452 13.53 -13.62 -10.35
CA LYS A 452 12.96 -13.71 -8.99
C LYS A 452 11.48 -13.38 -9.10
N LEU A 453 10.68 -14.42 -9.34
CA LEU A 453 9.24 -14.27 -9.50
C LEU A 453 8.53 -14.17 -8.15
N GLY A 454 7.46 -13.38 -8.08
CA GLY A 454 6.68 -13.16 -6.87
C GLY A 454 6.61 -11.70 -6.44
N ASP A 455 6.20 -11.45 -5.19
CA ASP A 455 6.12 -10.08 -4.69
C ASP A 455 7.51 -9.41 -4.71
N ALA A 456 7.58 -8.17 -5.20
CA ALA A 456 8.85 -7.47 -5.37
C ALA A 456 9.55 -7.20 -4.03
N LYS A 457 8.80 -7.02 -2.94
CA LYS A 457 9.34 -6.80 -1.59
C LYS A 457 10.01 -8.07 -1.07
N GLU A 458 9.40 -9.23 -1.29
CA GLU A 458 9.95 -10.54 -0.92
C GLU A 458 11.18 -10.89 -1.76
N SER A 459 11.10 -10.66 -3.07
CA SER A 459 12.21 -10.88 -4.01
C SER A 459 13.46 -10.07 -3.62
N LEU A 460 13.28 -8.80 -3.23
CA LEU A 460 14.38 -7.94 -2.76
C LEU A 460 14.94 -8.41 -1.41
N LYS A 461 14.10 -8.93 -0.51
CA LYS A 461 14.55 -9.50 0.77
C LYS A 461 15.42 -10.73 0.53
N SER A 462 14.95 -11.67 -0.30
CA SER A 462 15.71 -12.85 -0.70
C SER A 462 17.04 -12.49 -1.37
N LEU A 463 17.07 -11.50 -2.26
CA LEU A 463 18.32 -11.05 -2.90
C LEU A 463 19.32 -10.48 -1.90
N MET A 464 18.86 -9.71 -0.90
CA MET A 464 19.73 -9.18 0.15
C MET A 464 20.31 -10.30 1.04
N GLU A 465 19.55 -11.38 1.27
CA GLU A 465 19.99 -12.56 2.02
C GLU A 465 21.00 -13.40 1.22
N GLU A 466 20.73 -13.68 -0.05
CA GLU A 466 21.64 -14.40 -0.96
C GLU A 466 22.97 -13.66 -1.17
N MET A 467 22.94 -12.33 -1.22
CA MET A 467 24.14 -11.50 -1.28
C MET A 467 25.00 -11.59 0.00
N SER A 468 24.42 -12.08 1.10
CA SER A 468 25.07 -12.22 2.39
C SER A 468 25.57 -13.66 2.67
N GLN A 469 25.12 -14.66 1.89
CA GLN A 469 25.48 -16.08 2.07
C GLN A 469 25.87 -16.74 0.72
N PRO A 470 27.16 -17.04 0.46
CA PRO A 470 27.55 -17.77 -0.73
C PRO A 470 27.43 -19.30 -0.54
N GLY A 471 26.32 -19.87 -1.03
CA GLY A 471 26.24 -21.22 -1.64
C GLY A 471 25.95 -22.44 -0.75
N VAL A 472 24.78 -23.10 -0.94
CA VAL A 472 24.56 -24.57 -0.80
C VAL A 472 23.32 -25.00 -1.63
N GLU A 473 23.44 -26.04 -2.46
CA GLU A 473 22.36 -26.78 -3.16
C GLU A 473 21.86 -27.98 -2.32
N LYS A 474 20.57 -28.39 -2.46
CA LYS A 474 20.01 -29.59 -1.80
C LYS A 474 19.44 -30.61 -2.80
N ALA A 475 19.75 -31.88 -2.57
CA ALA A 475 19.34 -33.08 -3.34
C ALA A 475 18.21 -33.89 -2.66
N SER A 476 17.57 -34.76 -3.44
CA SER A 476 16.34 -35.55 -3.20
C SER A 476 16.55 -36.93 -2.52
N VAL A 477 15.45 -37.58 -2.10
CA VAL A 477 14.96 -38.95 -2.45
C VAL A 477 14.06 -39.57 -1.34
N ALA A 478 13.09 -40.38 -1.80
CA ALA A 478 11.87 -40.96 -1.24
C ALA A 478 11.94 -42.22 -0.32
N GLY A 479 10.76 -42.62 0.24
CA GLY A 479 10.32 -44.02 0.38
C GLY A 479 9.89 -44.55 1.79
N ALA A 480 8.61 -44.92 1.95
CA ALA A 480 7.94 -45.51 3.14
C ALA A 480 8.17 -47.05 3.32
N PRO A 481 7.71 -47.76 4.41
CA PRO A 481 6.30 -48.24 4.52
C PRO A 481 5.72 -48.49 5.96
N SER A 482 4.44 -48.94 5.98
CA SER A 482 3.38 -48.98 7.04
C SER A 482 3.32 -50.23 7.97
N ALA A 483 2.66 -50.10 9.14
CA ALA A 483 2.03 -51.19 9.93
C ALA A 483 0.80 -50.70 10.76
N ALA A 484 -0.20 -51.58 10.94
CA ALA A 484 -1.56 -51.35 11.49
C ALA A 484 -1.66 -51.25 13.05
N VAL A 485 -2.80 -50.72 13.59
CA VAL A 485 -3.53 -51.14 14.84
C VAL A 485 -4.48 -50.04 15.42
N ALA A 486 -5.63 -50.50 15.95
CA ALA A 486 -6.62 -49.89 16.88
C ALA A 486 -7.56 -48.77 16.36
N GLU A 487 -8.83 -48.82 16.79
CA GLU A 487 -9.87 -47.84 16.44
C GLU A 487 -9.50 -46.47 17.04
N LYS A 488 -9.10 -45.55 16.16
CA LYS A 488 -8.53 -44.25 16.51
C LYS A 488 -9.65 -43.23 16.70
N THR A 489 -9.57 -42.40 17.74
CA THR A 489 -10.38 -41.19 17.90
C THR A 489 -9.52 -39.98 17.53
N ALA A 490 -10.12 -38.86 17.11
CA ALA A 490 -9.37 -37.64 16.75
C ALA A 490 -8.34 -37.23 17.83
N GLY A 491 -8.71 -37.34 19.11
CA GLY A 491 -7.82 -37.10 20.24
C GLY A 491 -6.69 -38.14 20.37
N SER A 492 -6.92 -39.42 20.11
CA SER A 492 -5.87 -40.46 20.19
C SER A 492 -4.89 -40.41 19.01
N VAL A 493 -5.35 -40.01 17.81
CA VAL A 493 -4.47 -39.70 16.67
C VAL A 493 -3.55 -38.54 17.03
N LEU A 494 -4.09 -37.44 17.56
CA LEU A 494 -3.29 -36.27 17.91
C LEU A 494 -2.32 -36.53 19.07
N ALA A 495 -2.73 -37.32 20.06
CA ALA A 495 -1.88 -37.65 21.19
C ALA A 495 -0.64 -38.49 20.82
N SER A 496 -0.68 -39.20 19.68
CA SER A 496 0.41 -40.07 19.22
C SER A 496 1.16 -39.54 17.98
N ALA A 497 0.67 -38.47 17.34
CA ALA A 497 1.25 -37.89 16.15
C ALA A 497 2.59 -37.19 16.43
N LYS A 498 3.57 -37.39 15.54
CA LYS A 498 4.88 -36.74 15.58
C LYS A 498 5.08 -35.75 14.44
N ASN A 499 4.44 -35.92 13.29
CA ASN A 499 4.47 -35.00 12.17
C ASN A 499 3.06 -34.50 11.87
N VAL A 500 2.78 -33.25 12.22
CA VAL A 500 1.44 -32.66 12.10
C VAL A 500 1.47 -31.51 11.10
N ILE A 501 0.53 -31.51 10.16
CA ILE A 501 0.34 -30.39 9.23
C ILE A 501 -1.01 -29.71 9.51
N ILE A 502 -1.00 -28.42 9.84
CA ILE A 502 -2.21 -27.62 10.08
C ILE A 502 -2.54 -26.80 8.83
N VAL A 503 -3.78 -26.90 8.35
CA VAL A 503 -4.28 -26.19 7.17
C VAL A 503 -5.31 -25.15 7.60
N PRO A 504 -4.90 -23.88 7.81
CA PRO A 504 -5.84 -22.81 8.12
C PRO A 504 -6.63 -22.38 6.88
N GLY A 505 -7.91 -22.07 7.08
CA GLY A 505 -8.79 -21.55 6.04
C GLY A 505 -9.65 -20.39 6.52
N TYR A 506 -10.51 -19.92 5.64
CA TYR A 506 -11.34 -18.75 5.92
C TYR A 506 -12.30 -18.93 7.11
N GLY A 507 -12.74 -20.16 7.39
CA GLY A 507 -13.54 -20.46 8.58
C GLY A 507 -12.79 -20.20 9.90
N MET A 508 -11.45 -20.39 9.94
CA MET A 508 -10.62 -19.99 11.08
C MET A 508 -10.67 -18.47 11.30
N ALA A 509 -10.61 -17.69 10.21
CA ALA A 509 -10.67 -16.23 10.25
C ALA A 509 -12.04 -15.73 10.71
N LEU A 510 -13.12 -16.37 10.25
CA LEU A 510 -14.48 -16.04 10.68
C LEU A 510 -14.69 -16.27 12.17
N ALA A 511 -14.14 -17.37 12.70
CA ALA A 511 -14.25 -17.73 14.11
C ALA A 511 -13.24 -16.98 15.02
N GLN A 512 -12.32 -16.20 14.44
CA GLN A 512 -11.19 -15.57 15.16
C GLN A 512 -10.42 -16.62 15.98
N ALA A 513 -10.15 -17.77 15.35
CA ALA A 513 -9.61 -18.97 16.00
C ALA A 513 -8.08 -19.09 15.93
N GLN A 514 -7.37 -18.11 15.36
CA GLN A 514 -5.93 -18.13 15.14
C GLN A 514 -5.12 -18.41 16.43
N HIS A 515 -5.56 -17.88 17.57
CA HIS A 515 -4.90 -18.15 18.86
C HIS A 515 -5.16 -19.59 19.36
N GLN A 516 -6.33 -20.17 19.08
CA GLN A 516 -6.62 -21.57 19.40
C GLN A 516 -5.80 -22.51 18.50
N VAL A 517 -5.57 -22.12 17.25
CA VAL A 517 -4.68 -22.82 16.33
C VAL A 517 -3.25 -22.85 16.86
N LYS A 518 -2.74 -21.72 17.37
CA LYS A 518 -1.43 -21.67 18.03
C LYS A 518 -1.41 -22.53 19.31
N GLN A 519 -2.41 -22.41 20.17
CA GLN A 519 -2.50 -23.20 21.41
C GLN A 519 -2.50 -24.72 21.15
N LEU A 520 -3.20 -25.16 20.11
CA LEU A 520 -3.21 -26.57 19.71
C LEU A 520 -1.82 -27.00 19.23
N ALA A 521 -1.17 -26.19 18.39
CA ALA A 521 0.17 -26.47 17.89
C ALA A 521 1.21 -26.51 19.00
N ASP A 522 1.14 -25.59 19.97
CA ASP A 522 2.05 -25.57 21.12
C ASP A 522 1.89 -26.84 21.97
N LYS A 523 0.65 -27.25 22.26
CA LYS A 523 0.40 -28.51 22.99
C LYS A 523 0.91 -29.75 22.26
N LEU A 524 0.87 -29.75 20.92
CA LEU A 524 1.41 -30.83 20.11
C LEU A 524 2.95 -30.80 20.13
N ALA A 525 3.55 -29.61 20.02
CA ALA A 525 4.99 -29.41 20.10
C ALA A 525 5.55 -29.78 21.49
N ASP A 526 4.84 -29.45 22.57
CA ASP A 526 5.18 -29.85 23.96
C ASP A 526 5.23 -31.37 24.14
N LYS A 527 4.43 -32.11 23.36
CA LYS A 527 4.45 -33.58 23.31
C LYS A 527 5.51 -34.14 22.36
N GLY A 528 6.33 -33.28 21.77
CA GLY A 528 7.42 -33.64 20.86
C GLY A 528 7.00 -33.79 19.39
N ALA A 529 5.82 -33.28 18.99
CA ALA A 529 5.40 -33.28 17.60
C ALA A 529 6.02 -32.10 16.82
N ASN A 530 6.49 -32.36 15.61
CA ASN A 530 6.83 -31.36 14.62
C ASN A 530 5.55 -30.84 13.95
N VAL A 531 5.17 -29.61 14.28
CA VAL A 531 3.96 -28.95 13.75
C VAL A 531 4.33 -27.95 12.67
N ARG A 532 3.73 -28.09 11.49
CA ARG A 532 3.91 -27.20 10.34
C ARG A 532 2.56 -26.72 9.84
N TYR A 533 2.51 -25.52 9.28
CA TYR A 533 1.30 -24.91 8.75
C TYR A 533 1.38 -24.86 7.25
N ALA A 534 0.41 -25.43 6.56
CA ALA A 534 0.34 -25.43 5.11
C ALA A 534 -0.62 -24.34 4.63
N ILE A 535 -0.06 -23.30 4.00
CA ILE A 535 -0.81 -22.11 3.61
C ILE A 535 -1.09 -22.11 2.13
N HIS A 536 -2.38 -22.19 1.78
CA HIS A 536 -2.79 -21.98 0.40
C HIS A 536 -2.79 -20.47 0.08
N PRO A 537 -2.24 -20.03 -1.07
CA PRO A 537 -2.13 -18.60 -1.41
C PRO A 537 -3.48 -17.88 -1.55
N VAL A 538 -4.56 -18.62 -1.83
CA VAL A 538 -5.93 -18.08 -1.84
C VAL A 538 -6.78 -18.49 -0.62
N ALA A 539 -6.17 -18.99 0.45
CA ALA A 539 -6.88 -19.20 1.70
C ALA A 539 -7.28 -17.85 2.32
N GLY A 540 -8.57 -17.53 2.30
CA GLY A 540 -9.12 -16.27 2.84
C GLY A 540 -9.63 -15.31 1.76
N ARG A 541 -9.77 -14.02 2.09
CA ARG A 541 -10.29 -13.00 1.17
C ARG A 541 -9.20 -12.23 0.40
N MET A 542 -7.94 -12.44 0.74
CA MET A 542 -6.78 -11.82 0.09
C MET A 542 -5.56 -12.74 0.22
N PRO A 543 -4.59 -12.70 -0.71
CA PRO A 543 -3.34 -13.45 -0.56
C PRO A 543 -2.59 -13.06 0.71
N GLY A 544 -1.98 -14.06 1.37
CA GLY A 544 -1.28 -13.88 2.63
C GLY A 544 -2.18 -13.71 3.87
N HIS A 545 -3.51 -13.76 3.71
CA HIS A 545 -4.44 -13.54 4.83
C HIS A 545 -4.22 -14.53 5.98
N MET A 546 -4.03 -15.82 5.70
CA MET A 546 -3.75 -16.81 6.76
C MET A 546 -2.39 -16.57 7.42
N ASN A 547 -1.37 -16.14 6.64
CA ASN A 547 -0.07 -15.83 7.21
C ASN A 547 -0.17 -14.68 8.21
N VAL A 548 -0.93 -13.64 7.88
CA VAL A 548 -1.15 -12.51 8.78
C VAL A 548 -1.84 -12.95 10.07
N LEU A 549 -2.90 -13.78 9.98
CA LEU A 549 -3.63 -14.25 11.16
C LEU A 549 -2.80 -15.22 12.03
N LEU A 550 -2.04 -16.12 11.40
CA LEU A 550 -1.14 -17.00 12.15
C LEU A 550 0.00 -16.20 12.80
N CYS A 551 0.53 -15.18 12.11
CA CYS A 551 1.51 -14.25 12.69
C CYS A 551 0.91 -13.37 13.80
N GLU A 552 -0.37 -13.03 13.74
CA GLU A 552 -1.10 -12.37 14.83
C GLU A 552 -1.18 -13.28 16.06
N ALA A 553 -1.24 -14.60 15.85
CA ALA A 553 -1.23 -15.61 16.89
C ALA A 553 0.18 -16.14 17.23
N ASP A 554 1.24 -15.40 16.90
CA ASP A 554 2.64 -15.76 17.21
C ASP A 554 3.09 -17.11 16.64
N VAL A 555 2.54 -17.53 15.51
CA VAL A 555 3.06 -18.66 14.73
C VAL A 555 4.28 -18.19 13.93
N PRO A 556 5.46 -18.79 14.13
CA PRO A 556 6.66 -18.44 13.35
C PRO A 556 6.45 -18.64 11.85
N TYR A 557 6.94 -17.70 11.04
CA TYR A 557 6.88 -17.82 9.58
C TYR A 557 7.60 -19.07 9.06
N GLU A 558 8.67 -19.50 9.75
CA GLU A 558 9.42 -20.72 9.42
C GLU A 558 8.59 -22.00 9.59
N GLN A 559 7.51 -21.93 10.38
CA GLN A 559 6.54 -23.01 10.50
C GLN A 559 5.42 -22.88 9.47
N GLN A 560 5.31 -21.75 8.76
CA GLN A 560 4.28 -21.48 7.74
C GLN A 560 4.83 -21.71 6.34
N PHE A 561 4.55 -22.88 5.79
CA PHE A 561 5.01 -23.29 4.48
C PHE A 561 3.97 -22.94 3.42
N ALA A 562 4.45 -22.42 2.29
CA ALA A 562 3.62 -22.27 1.12
C ALA A 562 3.19 -23.64 0.58
N MET A 563 2.06 -23.70 -0.11
CA MET A 563 1.53 -24.94 -0.69
C MET A 563 2.58 -25.70 -1.52
N GLU A 564 3.41 -25.01 -2.31
CA GLU A 564 4.45 -25.63 -3.14
C GLU A 564 5.57 -26.28 -2.31
N GLU A 565 5.81 -25.79 -1.09
CA GLU A 565 6.89 -26.26 -0.21
C GLU A 565 6.48 -27.48 0.62
N ILE A 566 5.18 -27.63 0.90
CA ILE A 566 4.65 -28.62 1.85
C ILE A 566 3.76 -29.68 1.21
N ASN A 567 3.35 -29.53 -0.05
CA ASN A 567 2.42 -30.46 -0.69
C ASN A 567 2.94 -31.90 -0.75
N ASP A 568 4.25 -32.10 -0.98
CA ASP A 568 4.88 -33.42 -1.04
C ASP A 568 5.06 -34.07 0.35
N ASP A 569 4.73 -33.35 1.42
CA ASP A 569 4.88 -33.80 2.80
C ASP A 569 3.58 -34.26 3.45
N PHE A 570 2.42 -34.06 2.81
CA PHE A 570 1.14 -34.59 3.30
C PHE A 570 1.14 -36.12 3.35
N GLU A 571 1.75 -36.81 2.38
CA GLU A 571 1.87 -38.27 2.39
C GLU A 571 2.74 -38.81 3.55
N LYS A 572 3.65 -37.98 4.06
CA LYS A 572 4.60 -38.33 5.13
C LYS A 572 4.15 -37.84 6.51
N ALA A 573 3.09 -37.03 6.57
CA ALA A 573 2.54 -36.52 7.82
C ALA A 573 1.73 -37.61 8.51
N ASP A 574 1.74 -37.62 9.85
CA ASP A 574 0.93 -38.55 10.63
C ASP A 574 -0.54 -38.09 10.66
N VAL A 575 -0.77 -36.77 10.64
CA VAL A 575 -2.12 -36.18 10.63
C VAL A 575 -2.13 -34.77 10.02
N ALA A 576 -3.17 -34.49 9.23
CA ALA A 576 -3.49 -33.14 8.74
C ALA A 576 -4.71 -32.57 9.48
N ILE A 577 -4.60 -31.35 10.02
CA ILE A 577 -5.68 -30.68 10.74
C ILE A 577 -6.20 -29.51 9.91
N VAL A 578 -7.40 -29.66 9.36
CA VAL A 578 -8.07 -28.67 8.53
C VAL A 578 -8.94 -27.76 9.39
N ILE A 579 -8.74 -26.45 9.29
CA ILE A 579 -9.43 -25.47 10.14
C ILE A 579 -10.14 -24.44 9.28
N GLY A 580 -11.40 -24.68 8.96
CA GLY A 580 -12.21 -23.77 8.16
C GLY A 580 -11.77 -23.64 6.70
N ALA A 581 -11.11 -24.65 6.13
CA ALA A 581 -10.69 -24.70 4.72
C ALA A 581 -11.52 -25.75 3.95
N ASN A 582 -12.00 -25.39 2.76
CA ASN A 582 -12.78 -26.30 1.90
C ASN A 582 -12.22 -26.31 0.46
N ASP A 583 -12.41 -25.24 -0.32
CA ASP A 583 -12.04 -25.24 -1.75
C ASP A 583 -10.53 -25.42 -1.98
N VAL A 584 -9.70 -24.85 -1.10
CA VAL A 584 -8.23 -24.85 -1.20
C VAL A 584 -7.57 -26.21 -0.99
N LEU A 585 -8.34 -27.22 -0.60
CA LEU A 585 -7.91 -28.60 -0.37
C LEU A 585 -8.82 -29.61 -1.07
N ASN A 586 -9.74 -29.13 -1.93
CA ASN A 586 -10.74 -29.99 -2.55
C ASN A 586 -10.12 -30.78 -3.72
N PRO A 587 -9.99 -32.12 -3.64
CA PRO A 587 -9.36 -32.92 -4.69
C PRO A 587 -10.16 -32.95 -6.00
N ALA A 588 -11.43 -32.51 -6.00
CA ALA A 588 -12.19 -32.29 -7.23
C ALA A 588 -11.49 -31.31 -8.19
N ALA A 589 -10.63 -30.43 -7.68
CA ALA A 589 -9.80 -29.56 -8.51
C ALA A 589 -8.85 -30.32 -9.46
N ARG A 590 -8.44 -31.54 -9.12
CA ARG A 590 -7.58 -32.38 -9.99
C ARG A 590 -8.37 -33.25 -10.96
N ASN A 591 -9.56 -33.71 -10.54
CA ASN A 591 -10.22 -34.86 -11.16
C ASN A 591 -11.59 -34.55 -11.77
N ALA A 592 -12.24 -33.42 -11.43
CA ALA A 592 -13.60 -33.10 -11.85
C ALA A 592 -13.62 -32.03 -12.94
N GLU A 593 -13.44 -32.47 -14.20
CA GLU A 593 -13.48 -31.60 -15.38
C GLU A 593 -14.79 -30.81 -15.46
N GLY A 594 -14.69 -29.50 -15.74
CA GLY A 594 -15.85 -28.61 -15.88
C GLY A 594 -16.35 -27.96 -14.59
N THR A 595 -15.73 -28.26 -13.44
CA THR A 595 -15.99 -27.53 -12.19
C THR A 595 -15.20 -26.22 -12.13
N PRO A 596 -15.66 -25.18 -11.41
CA PRO A 596 -14.94 -23.89 -11.28
C PRO A 596 -13.53 -23.99 -10.67
N ILE A 597 -13.23 -25.10 -10.00
CA ILE A 597 -11.91 -25.36 -9.37
C ILE A 597 -11.05 -26.33 -10.18
N TYR A 598 -11.52 -26.84 -11.33
CA TYR A 598 -10.73 -27.75 -12.15
C TYR A 598 -9.45 -27.07 -12.66
N GLY A 599 -8.30 -27.67 -12.39
CA GLY A 599 -6.98 -27.11 -12.68
C GLY A 599 -6.48 -26.09 -11.66
N MET A 600 -7.24 -25.80 -10.60
CA MET A 600 -6.78 -25.00 -9.47
C MET A 600 -5.76 -25.82 -8.66
N PRO A 601 -4.56 -25.30 -8.37
CA PRO A 601 -3.69 -25.90 -7.38
C PRO A 601 -4.42 -26.00 -6.04
N VAL A 602 -4.27 -27.11 -5.34
CA VAL A 602 -4.88 -27.35 -4.02
C VAL A 602 -3.86 -28.01 -3.11
N LEU A 603 -4.05 -27.84 -1.80
CA LEU A 603 -3.28 -28.55 -0.79
C LEU A 603 -3.60 -30.04 -0.85
N ASN A 604 -2.57 -30.89 -0.84
CA ASN A 604 -2.68 -32.35 -0.97
C ASN A 604 -3.15 -33.06 0.31
N VAL A 605 -4.11 -32.46 1.02
CA VAL A 605 -4.65 -32.97 2.29
C VAL A 605 -5.26 -34.36 2.11
N ASP A 606 -5.86 -34.64 0.96
CA ASP A 606 -6.47 -35.94 0.62
C ASP A 606 -5.49 -37.12 0.66
N GLN A 607 -4.19 -36.83 0.48
CA GLN A 607 -3.09 -37.80 0.49
C GLN A 607 -2.58 -38.11 1.91
N CYS A 608 -3.00 -37.35 2.92
CA CYS A 608 -2.62 -37.60 4.31
C CYS A 608 -3.33 -38.85 4.88
N PRO A 609 -2.62 -39.74 5.62
CA PRO A 609 -3.21 -40.95 6.20
C PRO A 609 -4.39 -40.68 7.14
N GLU A 610 -4.26 -39.66 8.01
CA GLU A 610 -5.29 -39.25 8.95
C GLU A 610 -5.60 -37.75 8.77
N ILE A 611 -6.88 -37.38 8.72
CA ILE A 611 -7.33 -36.00 8.48
C ILE A 611 -8.37 -35.63 9.53
N ILE A 612 -8.18 -34.51 10.21
CA ILE A 612 -9.13 -33.96 11.18
C ILE A 612 -9.69 -32.66 10.61
N ILE A 613 -11.01 -32.57 10.46
CA ILE A 613 -11.67 -31.44 9.80
C ILE A 613 -12.53 -30.68 10.80
N CYS A 614 -12.11 -29.46 11.11
CA CYS A 614 -12.80 -28.48 11.95
C CYS A 614 -13.48 -27.42 11.06
N ASN A 615 -14.49 -27.85 10.30
CA ASN A 615 -15.28 -26.98 9.42
C ASN A 615 -16.69 -26.78 9.97
N PHE A 616 -17.38 -25.72 9.55
CA PHE A 616 -18.70 -25.39 10.10
C PHE A 616 -19.79 -26.41 9.73
N ASP A 617 -19.84 -26.82 8.46
CA ASP A 617 -20.73 -27.85 7.94
C ASP A 617 -20.06 -28.60 6.77
N LEU A 618 -20.79 -29.56 6.18
CA LEU A 618 -20.31 -30.35 5.02
C LEU A 618 -20.68 -29.73 3.68
N LYS A 619 -21.24 -28.52 3.65
CA LYS A 619 -21.67 -27.91 2.39
C LYS A 619 -20.45 -27.50 1.56
N PRO A 620 -20.64 -27.37 0.23
CA PRO A 620 -19.64 -26.79 -0.65
C PRO A 620 -19.08 -25.46 -0.15
N GLY A 621 -17.81 -25.21 -0.46
CA GLY A 621 -17.17 -23.92 -0.24
C GLY A 621 -17.69 -22.83 -1.19
N TYR A 622 -16.90 -21.77 -1.33
CA TYR A 622 -17.23 -20.65 -2.21
C TYR A 622 -17.40 -21.07 -3.67
N ALA A 623 -16.69 -22.10 -4.10
CA ALA A 623 -16.78 -22.65 -5.46
C ALA A 623 -18.08 -23.42 -5.75
N GLY A 624 -18.88 -23.77 -4.73
CA GLY A 624 -20.11 -24.54 -4.91
C GLY A 624 -19.90 -26.00 -5.35
N VAL A 625 -18.68 -26.53 -5.15
CA VAL A 625 -18.31 -27.92 -5.45
C VAL A 625 -18.22 -28.73 -4.17
N ASP A 626 -18.88 -29.90 -4.12
CA ASP A 626 -18.80 -30.83 -2.99
C ASP A 626 -17.34 -31.29 -2.78
N ASN A 627 -16.95 -31.54 -1.53
CA ASN A 627 -15.60 -31.94 -1.19
C ASN A 627 -15.53 -33.46 -0.94
N PRO A 628 -14.89 -34.27 -1.82
CA PRO A 628 -14.82 -35.72 -1.67
C PRO A 628 -14.14 -36.21 -0.37
N ILE A 629 -13.33 -35.37 0.28
CA ILE A 629 -12.67 -35.73 1.55
C ILE A 629 -13.71 -36.01 2.63
N TYR A 630 -14.86 -35.31 2.63
CA TYR A 630 -15.91 -35.50 3.64
C TYR A 630 -16.59 -36.86 3.57
N SER A 631 -16.52 -37.54 2.43
CA SER A 631 -17.12 -38.85 2.19
C SER A 631 -16.15 -40.02 2.32
N LYS A 632 -14.90 -39.77 2.73
CA LYS A 632 -13.89 -40.82 2.91
C LYS A 632 -14.22 -41.63 4.17
N GLU A 633 -14.39 -42.95 4.02
CA GLU A 633 -14.85 -43.85 5.10
C GLU A 633 -13.78 -44.15 6.16
N GLU A 634 -12.49 -44.06 5.80
CA GLU A 634 -11.36 -44.33 6.70
C GLU A 634 -10.41 -43.13 6.78
N GLY A 635 -9.88 -42.87 7.98
CA GLY A 635 -8.86 -41.85 8.23
C GLY A 635 -9.34 -40.40 8.22
N VAL A 636 -10.65 -40.14 8.32
CA VAL A 636 -11.21 -38.77 8.40
C VAL A 636 -12.09 -38.59 9.63
N PHE A 637 -11.77 -37.59 10.44
CA PHE A 637 -12.52 -37.22 11.64
C PHE A 637 -13.15 -35.85 11.49
N LEU A 638 -14.48 -35.80 11.54
CA LEU A 638 -15.24 -34.57 11.34
C LEU A 638 -15.63 -33.95 12.70
N LYS A 639 -15.24 -32.70 12.92
CA LYS A 639 -15.63 -31.86 14.07
C LYS A 639 -16.38 -30.62 13.55
N LEU A 640 -17.67 -30.81 13.28
CA LEU A 640 -18.51 -29.81 12.66
C LEU A 640 -18.97 -28.75 13.68
N GLY A 641 -18.96 -27.49 13.28
CA GLY A 641 -19.37 -26.36 14.11
C GLY A 641 -18.38 -25.19 14.05
N ASP A 642 -18.49 -24.26 15.00
CA ASP A 642 -17.55 -23.13 15.08
C ASP A 642 -16.10 -23.64 15.28
N ALA A 643 -15.16 -23.14 14.46
CA ALA A 643 -13.79 -23.64 14.45
C ALA A 643 -13.09 -23.43 15.80
N LYS A 644 -13.42 -22.36 16.54
CA LYS A 644 -12.85 -22.06 17.85
C LYS A 644 -13.32 -23.09 18.90
N GLU A 645 -14.59 -23.49 18.85
CA GLU A 645 -15.16 -24.51 19.72
C GLU A 645 -14.63 -25.91 19.38
N SER A 646 -14.57 -26.26 18.10
CA SER A 646 -14.00 -27.51 17.61
C SER A 646 -12.54 -27.69 18.07
N LEU A 647 -11.71 -26.65 17.96
CA LEU A 647 -10.32 -26.68 18.43
C LEU A 647 -10.21 -26.82 19.96
N LYS A 648 -11.12 -26.20 20.71
CA LYS A 648 -11.17 -26.35 22.17
C LYS A 648 -11.52 -27.78 22.58
N SER A 649 -12.55 -28.36 21.96
CA SER A 649 -12.94 -29.76 22.17
C SER A 649 -11.80 -30.72 21.81
N LEU A 650 -11.10 -30.45 20.70
CA LEU A 650 -9.95 -31.24 20.26
C LEU A 650 -8.79 -31.22 21.28
N MET A 651 -8.49 -30.04 21.83
CA MET A 651 -7.46 -29.89 22.86
C MET A 651 -7.85 -30.54 24.19
N GLU A 652 -9.13 -30.58 24.54
CA GLU A 652 -9.66 -31.28 25.72
C GLU A 652 -9.55 -32.81 25.53
N GLU A 653 -9.97 -33.33 24.37
CA GLU A 653 -9.85 -34.76 24.01
C GLU A 653 -8.39 -35.24 24.01
N MET A 654 -7.45 -34.39 23.57
CA MET A 654 -6.02 -34.69 23.59
C MET A 654 -5.40 -34.70 25.00
N SER A 655 -6.08 -34.10 25.99
CA SER A 655 -5.60 -33.97 27.37
C SER A 655 -6.17 -35.05 28.30
N GLN A 656 -7.14 -35.84 27.85
CA GLN A 656 -7.76 -36.91 28.62
C GLN A 656 -7.37 -38.29 28.06
N PRO A 657 -6.51 -39.06 28.73
CA PRO A 657 -6.50 -40.50 28.55
C PRO A 657 -7.68 -41.08 29.34
N GLY A 658 -8.89 -40.94 28.80
CA GLY A 658 -10.12 -41.55 29.32
C GLY A 658 -10.70 -40.94 30.61
N VAL A 659 -12.02 -40.67 30.54
CA VAL A 659 -13.02 -40.55 31.62
C VAL A 659 -13.31 -39.15 32.24
N GLU A 660 -14.53 -38.69 31.92
CA GLU A 660 -15.59 -37.93 32.63
C GLU A 660 -15.37 -36.66 33.50
N LYS A 661 -16.38 -35.78 33.39
CA LYS A 661 -16.62 -34.44 34.00
C LYS A 661 -16.57 -34.40 35.54
N ALA A 662 -16.08 -33.28 36.11
CA ALA A 662 -16.67 -32.64 37.30
C ALA A 662 -16.17 -31.18 37.55
N SER A 663 -17.08 -30.32 38.02
CA SER A 663 -16.92 -28.94 38.52
C SER A 663 -16.27 -28.84 39.91
N VAL A 664 -15.84 -27.65 40.38
CA VAL A 664 -16.15 -26.99 41.70
C VAL A 664 -15.28 -25.73 41.95
N ALA A 665 -15.80 -24.80 42.77
CA ALA A 665 -15.41 -23.42 43.05
C ALA A 665 -14.57 -23.18 44.34
N GLY A 666 -13.93 -21.98 44.44
CA GLY A 666 -13.94 -21.07 45.63
C GLY A 666 -12.79 -20.98 46.68
N ALA A 667 -12.00 -19.87 46.63
CA ALA A 667 -11.53 -18.90 47.70
C ALA A 667 -10.79 -19.34 49.02
N PRO A 668 -10.19 -18.44 49.88
CA PRO A 668 -9.41 -17.16 49.76
C PRO A 668 -8.20 -16.96 50.77
N SER A 669 -7.61 -15.72 50.83
CA SER A 669 -6.89 -15.00 51.96
C SER A 669 -5.34 -14.83 51.84
N ALA A 670 -4.62 -13.75 52.25
CA ALA A 670 -4.80 -12.63 53.21
C ALA A 670 -3.89 -11.38 52.90
N ALA A 671 -4.14 -10.25 53.57
CA ALA A 671 -3.62 -8.89 53.30
C ALA A 671 -2.42 -8.39 54.17
N VAL A 672 -1.62 -7.48 53.61
CA VAL A 672 -0.77 -6.47 54.29
C VAL A 672 -1.13 -5.10 53.69
N ALA A 673 -1.12 -4.04 54.50
CA ALA A 673 -1.52 -2.68 54.08
C ALA A 673 -0.53 -2.09 53.04
N GLU A 674 -0.82 -2.25 51.75
CA GLU A 674 -0.05 -1.70 50.63
C GLU A 674 -0.61 -0.34 50.18
N LYS A 675 0.30 0.58 49.84
CA LYS A 675 -0.03 1.79 49.04
C LYS A 675 -0.73 1.32 47.77
N THR A 676 -1.89 1.88 47.42
CA THR A 676 -2.59 1.53 46.16
C THR A 676 -2.01 2.33 44.99
N ALA A 677 -2.07 1.78 43.76
CA ALA A 677 -1.59 2.46 42.55
C ALA A 677 -2.17 3.88 42.39
N GLY A 678 -3.44 4.08 42.76
CA GLY A 678 -4.08 5.41 42.76
C GLY A 678 -3.46 6.41 43.75
N SER A 679 -3.03 5.95 44.94
CA SER A 679 -2.34 6.81 45.92
C SER A 679 -0.94 7.23 45.47
N VAL A 680 -0.26 6.36 44.73
CA VAL A 680 1.05 6.65 44.12
C VAL A 680 0.90 7.69 43.02
N LEU A 681 -0.07 7.49 42.09
CA LEU A 681 -0.33 8.44 41.01
C LEU A 681 -0.83 9.80 41.50
N ALA A 682 -1.62 9.84 42.57
CA ALA A 682 -2.15 11.09 43.12
C ALA A 682 -1.08 11.98 43.79
N SER A 683 0.07 11.42 44.17
CA SER A 683 1.16 12.14 44.83
C SER A 683 2.41 12.35 43.95
N ALA A 684 2.45 11.73 42.76
CA ALA A 684 3.57 11.81 41.83
C ALA A 684 3.66 13.20 41.16
N LYS A 685 4.88 13.74 41.11
CA LYS A 685 5.20 15.00 40.40
C LYS A 685 6.02 14.77 39.14
N ASN A 686 6.82 13.70 39.07
CA ASN A 686 7.61 13.32 37.90
C ASN A 686 7.17 11.93 37.43
N VAL A 687 6.49 11.87 36.29
CA VAL A 687 5.92 10.63 35.74
C VAL A 687 6.60 10.32 34.41
N ILE A 688 7.06 9.08 34.24
CA ILE A 688 7.58 8.58 32.96
C ILE A 688 6.64 7.51 32.43
N ILE A 689 6.09 7.69 31.24
CA ILE A 689 5.24 6.72 30.56
C ILE A 689 6.08 5.96 29.53
N VAL A 690 6.01 4.63 29.57
CA VAL A 690 6.72 3.73 28.67
C VAL A 690 5.71 3.01 27.77
N PRO A 691 5.42 3.53 26.57
CA PRO A 691 4.55 2.86 25.62
C PRO A 691 5.25 1.64 24.99
N GLY A 692 4.50 0.56 24.82
CA GLY A 692 4.95 -0.65 24.17
C GLY A 692 3.93 -1.21 23.17
N TYR A 693 4.26 -2.35 22.59
CA TYR A 693 3.43 -2.95 21.55
C TYR A 693 2.01 -3.33 22.04
N GLY A 694 1.85 -3.69 23.31
CA GLY A 694 0.52 -3.94 23.89
C GLY A 694 -0.39 -2.70 23.90
N MET A 695 0.17 -1.48 23.99
CA MET A 695 -0.60 -0.24 23.78
C MET A 695 -1.16 -0.17 22.35
N ALA A 696 -0.35 -0.53 21.36
CA ALA A 696 -0.72 -0.53 19.95
C ALA A 696 -1.77 -1.59 19.63
N LEU A 697 -1.63 -2.79 20.19
CA LEU A 697 -2.62 -3.88 20.07
C LEU A 697 -3.98 -3.46 20.62
N ALA A 698 -4.00 -2.83 21.80
CA ALA A 698 -5.23 -2.38 22.44
C ALA A 698 -5.81 -1.09 21.83
N GLN A 699 -5.11 -0.45 20.87
CA GLN A 699 -5.46 0.88 20.35
C GLN A 699 -5.71 1.88 21.49
N ALA A 700 -4.77 1.91 22.44
CA ALA A 700 -4.89 2.59 23.72
C ALA A 700 -4.21 3.98 23.76
N GLN A 701 -3.59 4.43 22.67
CA GLN A 701 -2.82 5.68 22.60
C GLN A 701 -3.60 6.92 23.07
N HIS A 702 -4.91 6.99 22.78
CA HIS A 702 -5.75 8.08 23.28
C HIS A 702 -6.01 7.99 24.79
N GLN A 703 -6.12 6.78 25.36
CA GLN A 703 -6.25 6.57 26.80
C GLN A 703 -4.95 6.93 27.52
N VAL A 704 -3.80 6.65 26.90
CA VAL A 704 -2.50 7.10 27.39
C VAL A 704 -2.44 8.62 27.47
N LYS A 705 -2.87 9.32 26.41
CA LYS A 705 -2.95 10.79 26.41
C LYS A 705 -3.89 11.30 27.51
N GLN A 706 -5.10 10.73 27.62
CA GLN A 706 -6.08 11.11 28.64
C GLN A 706 -5.54 10.94 30.07
N LEU A 707 -4.81 9.86 30.34
CA LEU A 707 -4.15 9.64 31.62
C LEU A 707 -3.06 10.69 31.89
N ALA A 708 -2.23 10.95 30.89
CA ALA A 708 -1.17 11.96 30.98
C ALA A 708 -1.73 13.37 31.23
N ASP A 709 -2.81 13.75 30.54
CA ASP A 709 -3.46 15.06 30.72
C ASP A 709 -4.02 15.20 32.13
N LYS A 710 -4.69 14.17 32.67
CA LYS A 710 -5.17 14.19 34.07
C LYS A 710 -4.04 14.33 35.09
N LEU A 711 -2.89 13.71 34.84
CA LEU A 711 -1.72 13.83 35.71
C LEU A 711 -1.10 15.24 35.60
N ALA A 712 -1.00 15.78 34.39
CA ALA A 712 -0.53 17.14 34.14
C ALA A 712 -1.45 18.20 34.79
N ASP A 713 -2.76 18.01 34.74
CA ASP A 713 -3.75 18.89 35.38
C ASP A 713 -3.60 18.94 36.92
N LYS A 714 -3.09 17.85 37.52
CA LYS A 714 -2.74 17.78 38.94
C LYS A 714 -1.33 18.32 39.26
N GLY A 715 -0.63 18.85 38.26
CA GLY A 715 0.69 19.46 38.39
C GLY A 715 1.86 18.49 38.24
N ALA A 716 1.64 17.28 37.71
CA ALA A 716 2.72 16.35 37.41
C ALA A 716 3.38 16.66 36.06
N ASN A 717 4.70 16.57 36.00
CA ASN A 717 5.47 16.59 34.77
C ASN A 717 5.49 15.18 34.15
N VAL A 718 4.78 15.01 33.03
CA VAL A 718 4.65 13.73 32.33
C VAL A 718 5.55 13.71 31.10
N ARG A 719 6.41 12.70 31.01
CA ARG A 719 7.33 12.46 29.89
C ARG A 719 7.16 11.05 29.36
N TYR A 720 7.42 10.84 28.08
CA TYR A 720 7.30 9.55 27.42
C TYR A 720 8.69 9.02 27.07
N ALA A 721 9.04 7.84 27.57
CA ALA A 721 10.30 7.20 27.26
C ALA A 721 10.12 6.19 26.14
N ILE A 722 10.70 6.48 24.98
CA ILE A 722 10.51 5.68 23.77
C ILE A 722 11.73 4.82 23.51
N HIS A 723 11.53 3.51 23.58
CA HIS A 723 12.53 2.56 23.12
C HIS A 723 12.50 2.49 21.57
N PRO A 724 13.65 2.51 20.87
CA PRO A 724 13.69 2.51 19.40
C PRO A 724 13.07 1.25 18.77
N VAL A 725 13.03 0.13 19.51
CA VAL A 725 12.35 -1.11 19.09
C VAL A 725 11.05 -1.40 19.85
N ALA A 726 10.45 -0.39 20.50
CA ALA A 726 9.09 -0.54 21.03
C ALA A 726 8.10 -0.60 19.85
N GLY A 727 7.56 -1.79 19.57
CA GLY A 727 6.60 -2.02 18.49
C GLY A 727 7.15 -2.86 17.34
N ARG A 728 6.47 -2.87 16.18
CA ARG A 728 6.83 -3.69 15.02
C ARG A 728 7.78 -2.99 14.02
N MET A 729 8.09 -1.70 14.23
CA MET A 729 9.04 -0.92 13.43
C MET A 729 9.60 0.24 14.27
N PRO A 730 10.83 0.72 13.99
CA PRO A 730 11.36 1.92 14.63
C PRO A 730 10.43 3.13 14.44
N GLY A 731 10.25 3.92 15.51
CA GLY A 731 9.36 5.08 15.52
C GLY A 731 7.86 4.74 15.66
N HIS A 732 7.47 3.47 15.77
CA HIS A 732 6.07 3.07 15.86
C HIS A 732 5.33 3.73 17.03
N MET A 733 5.93 3.77 18.23
CA MET A 733 5.33 4.44 19.38
C MET A 733 5.22 5.96 19.18
N ASN A 734 6.21 6.59 18.53
CA ASN A 734 6.16 8.03 18.25
C ASN A 734 4.96 8.38 17.37
N VAL A 735 4.71 7.59 16.33
CA VAL A 735 3.57 7.81 15.42
C VAL A 735 2.25 7.66 16.17
N LEU A 736 2.09 6.63 17.00
CA LEU A 736 0.85 6.41 17.76
C LEU A 736 0.60 7.48 18.82
N LEU A 737 1.64 7.93 19.52
CA LEU A 737 1.52 9.04 20.47
C LEU A 737 1.21 10.36 19.75
N CYS A 738 1.79 10.60 18.57
CA CYS A 738 1.45 11.77 17.75
C CYS A 738 0.02 11.73 17.20
N GLU A 739 -0.47 10.54 16.84
CA GLU A 739 -1.89 10.35 16.47
C GLU A 739 -2.82 10.70 17.65
N ALA A 740 -2.36 10.50 18.88
CA ALA A 740 -3.06 10.89 20.10
C ALA A 740 -2.73 12.32 20.58
N ASP A 741 -2.17 13.19 19.74
CA ASP A 741 -1.82 14.58 20.05
C ASP A 741 -0.82 14.75 21.22
N VAL A 742 0.09 13.79 21.40
CA VAL A 742 1.25 13.94 22.32
C VAL A 742 2.36 14.71 21.59
N PRO A 743 2.83 15.87 22.12
CA PRO A 743 3.92 16.63 21.51
C PRO A 743 5.23 15.83 21.48
N TYR A 744 6.00 15.98 20.39
CA TYR A 744 7.33 15.35 20.27
C TYR A 744 8.30 15.78 21.38
N GLU A 745 8.19 17.02 21.88
CA GLU A 745 9.02 17.53 22.99
C GLU A 745 8.82 16.76 24.31
N GLN A 746 7.71 16.03 24.43
CA GLN A 746 7.45 15.16 25.58
C GLN A 746 7.90 13.70 25.32
N GLN A 747 8.30 13.37 24.10
CA GLN A 747 8.74 12.03 23.69
C GLN A 747 10.26 11.97 23.60
N PHE A 748 10.88 11.36 24.60
CA PHE A 748 12.33 11.25 24.72
C PHE A 748 12.81 9.90 24.21
N ALA A 749 13.91 9.90 23.47
CA ALA A 749 14.57 8.65 23.12
C ALA A 749 15.18 8.01 24.37
N MET A 750 15.30 6.68 24.38
CA MET A 750 15.87 5.92 25.49
C MET A 750 17.21 6.49 26.00
N GLU A 751 18.11 6.89 25.10
CA GLU A 751 19.42 7.46 25.46
C GLU A 751 19.33 8.79 26.23
N GLU A 752 18.26 9.57 26.01
CA GLU A 752 18.05 10.88 26.62
C GLU A 752 17.37 10.80 27.99
N ILE A 753 16.59 9.75 28.25
CA ILE A 753 15.71 9.64 29.42
C ILE A 753 16.11 8.53 30.41
N ASN A 754 17.02 7.63 30.04
CA ASN A 754 17.37 6.47 30.88
C ASN A 754 17.90 6.85 32.27
N ASP A 755 18.68 7.93 32.37
CA ASP A 755 19.25 8.43 33.64
C ASP A 755 18.21 9.11 34.55
N ASP A 756 16.98 9.29 34.07
CA ASP A 756 15.91 9.95 34.81
C ASP A 756 14.93 8.98 35.48
N PHE A 757 14.99 7.68 35.17
CA PHE A 757 14.13 6.69 35.84
C PHE A 757 14.39 6.61 37.35
N GLU A 758 15.64 6.78 37.81
CA GLU A 758 16.01 6.83 39.23
C GLU A 758 15.42 8.04 39.96
N LYS A 759 15.13 9.13 39.23
CA LYS A 759 14.61 10.40 39.77
C LYS A 759 13.09 10.55 39.59
N ALA A 760 12.47 9.66 38.81
CA ALA A 760 11.04 9.67 38.58
C ALA A 760 10.30 9.14 39.82
N ASP A 761 9.14 9.73 40.13
CA ASP A 761 8.31 9.27 41.24
C ASP A 761 7.56 7.98 40.87
N VAL A 762 7.20 7.83 39.58
CA VAL A 762 6.54 6.64 39.05
C VAL A 762 6.80 6.44 37.55
N ALA A 763 7.01 5.17 37.16
CA ALA A 763 7.04 4.74 35.76
C ALA A 763 5.77 3.97 35.41
N ILE A 764 5.07 4.36 34.34
CA ILE A 764 3.85 3.71 33.86
C ILE A 764 4.16 2.97 32.55
N VAL A 765 4.21 1.65 32.63
CA VAL A 765 4.49 0.74 31.52
C VAL A 765 3.19 0.32 30.86
N ILE A 766 3.09 0.47 29.54
CA ILE A 766 1.86 0.20 28.78
C ILE A 766 2.16 -0.77 27.65
N GLY A 767 1.99 -2.06 27.90
CA GLY A 767 2.20 -3.09 26.90
C GLY A 767 3.66 -3.24 26.46
N ALA A 768 4.62 -2.94 27.34
CA ALA A 768 6.05 -3.12 27.08
C ALA A 768 6.63 -4.20 28.02
N ASN A 769 7.45 -5.11 27.48
CA ASN A 769 8.10 -6.18 28.24
C ASN A 769 9.60 -6.23 27.95
N ASP A 770 10.01 -6.68 26.76
CA ASP A 770 11.45 -6.91 26.47
C ASP A 770 12.29 -5.64 26.49
N VAL A 771 11.71 -4.52 26.01
CA VAL A 771 12.36 -3.21 25.92
C VAL A 771 12.71 -2.57 27.26
N LEU A 772 12.26 -3.16 28.36
CA LEU A 772 12.54 -2.73 29.73
C LEU A 772 13.03 -3.89 30.61
N ASN A 773 13.32 -5.05 30.02
CA ASN A 773 13.67 -6.26 30.76
C ASN A 773 15.13 -6.18 31.24
N PRO A 774 15.40 -6.08 32.56
CA PRO A 774 16.75 -5.95 33.09
C PRO A 774 17.61 -7.21 32.87
N ALA A 775 17.00 -8.35 32.53
CA ALA A 775 17.74 -9.55 32.14
C ALA A 775 18.68 -9.29 30.95
N ALA A 776 18.39 -8.30 30.11
CA ALA A 776 19.26 -7.86 29.03
C ALA A 776 20.68 -7.47 29.48
N ARG A 777 20.86 -7.02 30.74
CA ARG A 777 22.18 -6.61 31.25
C ARG A 777 23.01 -7.76 31.81
N ASN A 778 22.35 -8.81 32.33
CA ASN A 778 22.98 -9.77 33.24
C ASN A 778 22.76 -11.24 32.86
N ALA A 779 21.78 -11.56 32.00
CA ALA A 779 21.44 -12.93 31.65
C ALA A 779 22.15 -13.38 30.36
N GLU A 780 23.43 -13.75 30.49
CA GLU A 780 24.27 -14.26 29.40
C GLU A 780 23.60 -15.44 28.67
N GLY A 781 23.64 -15.41 27.33
CA GLY A 781 23.07 -16.46 26.49
C GLY A 781 21.57 -16.31 26.20
N THR A 782 20.91 -15.27 26.74
CA THR A 782 19.53 -14.94 26.37
C THR A 782 19.48 -14.06 25.10
N PRO A 783 18.40 -14.11 24.29
CA PRO A 783 18.27 -13.31 23.07
C PRO A 783 18.35 -11.79 23.26
N ILE A 784 18.11 -11.30 24.48
CA ILE A 784 18.19 -9.88 24.84
C ILE A 784 19.49 -9.50 25.55
N TYR A 785 20.41 -10.45 25.78
CA TYR A 785 21.68 -10.14 26.43
C TYR A 785 22.50 -9.14 25.60
N GLY A 786 22.87 -8.01 26.22
CA GLY A 786 23.55 -6.89 25.56
C GLY A 786 22.62 -5.94 24.81
N MET A 787 21.30 -6.19 24.78
CA MET A 787 20.33 -5.26 24.22
C MET A 787 20.20 -4.04 25.15
N PRO A 788 20.35 -2.81 24.64
CA PRO A 788 19.97 -1.62 25.39
C PRO A 788 18.49 -1.72 25.79
N VAL A 789 18.16 -1.36 27.03
CA VAL A 789 16.78 -1.38 27.55
C VAL A 789 16.49 -0.09 28.30
N LEU A 790 15.21 0.26 28.42
CA LEU A 790 14.76 1.33 29.31
C LEU A 790 14.99 0.94 30.77
N ASN A 791 15.58 1.83 31.55
CA ASN A 791 15.94 1.57 32.96
C ASN A 791 14.75 1.63 33.92
N VAL A 792 13.59 1.09 33.52
CA VAL A 792 12.36 1.08 34.32
C VAL A 792 12.56 0.38 35.66
N ASP A 793 13.43 -0.63 35.71
CA ASP A 793 13.77 -1.39 36.91
C ASP A 793 14.38 -0.54 38.03
N GLN A 794 14.96 0.63 37.68
CA GLN A 794 15.56 1.58 38.61
C GLN A 794 14.55 2.57 39.22
N CYS A 795 13.32 2.63 38.69
CA CYS A 795 12.28 3.50 39.22
C CYS A 795 11.72 2.97 40.56
N PRO A 796 11.46 3.84 41.56
CA PRO A 796 11.00 3.42 42.89
C PRO A 796 9.59 2.82 42.89
N GLU A 797 8.68 3.34 42.06
CA GLU A 797 7.31 2.84 41.91
C GLU A 797 7.02 2.60 40.42
N ILE A 798 6.52 1.41 40.06
CA ILE A 798 6.30 0.98 38.68
C ILE A 798 4.86 0.48 38.55
N ILE A 799 4.11 1.01 37.59
CA ILE A 799 2.76 0.55 37.26
C ILE A 799 2.82 -0.12 35.89
N ILE A 800 2.35 -1.35 35.78
CA ILE A 800 2.46 -2.16 34.57
C ILE A 800 1.07 -2.55 34.09
N CYS A 801 0.73 -2.08 32.89
CA CYS A 801 -0.49 -2.39 32.15
C CYS A 801 -0.15 -3.36 31.01
N ASN A 802 0.09 -4.63 31.34
CA ASN A 802 0.44 -5.67 30.38
C ASN A 802 -0.63 -6.75 30.35
N PHE A 803 -0.75 -7.48 29.24
CA PHE A 803 -1.83 -8.46 29.09
C PHE A 803 -1.72 -9.62 30.08
N ASP A 804 -0.51 -10.11 30.32
CA ASP A 804 -0.19 -11.14 31.32
C ASP A 804 1.25 -10.96 31.83
N LEU A 805 1.72 -11.89 32.66
CA LEU A 805 3.08 -11.90 33.22
C LEU A 805 4.05 -12.76 32.39
N LYS A 806 3.63 -13.26 31.23
CA LYS A 806 4.48 -14.14 30.43
C LYS A 806 5.67 -13.35 29.86
N PRO A 807 6.76 -14.04 29.51
CA PRO A 807 7.84 -13.47 28.72
C PRO A 807 7.33 -12.68 27.52
N GLY A 808 8.06 -11.63 27.14
CA GLY A 808 7.81 -10.91 25.90
C GLY A 808 8.21 -11.72 24.67
N TYR A 809 8.35 -11.04 23.55
CA TYR A 809 8.77 -11.62 22.27
C TYR A 809 10.12 -12.35 22.37
N ALA A 810 11.02 -11.89 23.24
CA ALA A 810 12.31 -12.52 23.47
C ALA A 810 12.25 -13.88 24.19
N GLY A 811 11.10 -14.25 24.75
CA GLY A 811 10.96 -15.50 25.51
C GLY A 811 11.75 -15.51 26.83
N VAL A 812 12.18 -14.34 27.32
CA VAL A 812 12.90 -14.19 28.59
C VAL A 812 11.96 -13.64 29.65
N ASP A 813 11.88 -14.32 30.80
CA ASP A 813 11.13 -13.84 31.96
C ASP A 813 11.61 -12.44 32.35
N ASN A 814 10.67 -11.58 32.77
CA ASN A 814 10.99 -10.22 33.16
C ASN A 814 11.11 -10.13 34.69
N PRO A 815 12.32 -9.92 35.25
CA PRO A 815 12.53 -9.87 36.70
C PRO A 815 11.73 -8.77 37.41
N ILE A 816 11.28 -7.73 36.69
CA ILE A 816 10.47 -6.65 37.27
C ILE A 816 9.15 -7.20 37.82
N TYR A 817 8.56 -8.23 37.20
CA TYR A 817 7.29 -8.80 37.68
C TYR A 817 7.42 -9.54 39.01
N ALA A 818 8.63 -9.96 39.37
CA ALA A 818 8.91 -10.68 40.62
C ALA A 818 9.29 -9.74 41.78
N LYS A 819 9.35 -8.42 41.58
CA LYS A 819 9.61 -7.46 42.66
C LYS A 819 8.44 -7.46 43.65
N GLU A 820 8.74 -7.79 44.92
CA GLU A 820 7.73 -7.82 46.00
C GLU A 820 7.26 -6.43 46.48
N LYS A 821 7.93 -5.34 46.06
CA LYS A 821 7.61 -3.96 46.50
C LYS A 821 7.77 -2.96 45.35
N GLY A 822 6.86 -2.00 45.30
CA GLY A 822 6.90 -0.88 44.35
C GLY A 822 6.52 -1.25 42.92
N VAL A 823 5.83 -2.38 42.72
CA VAL A 823 5.33 -2.80 41.40
C VAL A 823 3.82 -3.09 41.51
N TYR A 824 3.05 -2.45 40.64
CA TYR A 824 1.60 -2.55 40.57
C TYR A 824 1.19 -3.14 39.22
N LEU A 825 0.56 -4.31 39.24
CA LEU A 825 0.23 -5.06 38.04
C LEU A 825 -1.25 -4.92 37.71
N PHE A 826 -1.53 -4.42 36.51
CA PHE A 826 -2.86 -4.39 35.90
C PHE A 826 -2.80 -5.31 34.68
N LEU A 827 -3.36 -6.51 34.85
CA LEU A 827 -3.31 -7.56 33.82
C LEU A 827 -4.56 -7.54 32.95
N GLY A 828 -4.36 -7.69 31.64
CA GLY A 828 -5.42 -7.75 30.65
C GLY A 828 -5.27 -6.68 29.57
N ASP A 829 -6.37 -6.33 28.90
CA ASP A 829 -6.30 -5.33 27.84
C ASP A 829 -5.78 -3.98 28.37
N ALA A 830 -4.76 -3.43 27.70
CA ALA A 830 -4.10 -2.22 28.17
C ALA A 830 -5.05 -1.00 28.20
N LYS A 831 -6.04 -0.96 27.32
CA LYS A 831 -7.04 0.12 27.28
C LYS A 831 -8.01 0.03 28.46
N GLU A 832 -8.36 -1.17 28.89
CA GLU A 832 -9.17 -1.39 30.10
C GLU A 832 -8.38 -1.05 31.36
N SER A 833 -7.13 -1.53 31.44
CA SER A 833 -6.21 -1.23 32.54
C SER A 833 -6.01 0.29 32.73
N LEU A 834 -5.82 1.02 31.62
CA LEU A 834 -5.68 2.48 31.66
C LEU A 834 -6.96 3.20 32.08
N LYS A 835 -8.14 2.67 31.74
CA LYS A 835 -9.42 3.22 32.23
C LYS A 835 -9.59 3.00 33.73
N GLU A 836 -9.24 1.82 34.22
CA GLU A 836 -9.29 1.50 35.64
C GLU A 836 -8.36 2.43 36.44
N ILE A 837 -7.10 2.54 36.01
CA ILE A 837 -6.10 3.43 36.62
C ILE A 837 -6.57 4.89 36.56
N SER A 838 -7.04 5.35 35.40
CA SER A 838 -7.56 6.71 35.23
C SER A 838 -8.81 6.97 36.09
N GLY A 839 -9.58 5.94 36.45
CA GLY A 839 -10.71 6.03 37.37
C GLY A 839 -10.30 6.19 38.84
N THR A 840 -9.05 5.86 39.18
CA THR A 840 -8.50 6.08 40.53
C THR A 840 -7.93 7.49 40.75
N LEU A 841 -7.83 8.29 39.67
CA LEU A 841 -7.39 9.69 39.64
C LEU A 841 -8.56 10.64 39.46
#